data_AF-A0A095C2C4-F1
#
_entry.id   AF-A0A095C2C4-F1
#
_cell.length_a   1.000
_cell.length_b   1.000
_cell.length_c   1.000
_cell.angle_alpha   90.00
_cell.angle_beta   90.00
_cell.angle_gamma   90.00
#
_symmetry.space_group_name_H-M   'P 1'
#
loop_
_entity.id
_entity.type
_entity.pdbx_description
1 polymer ?
#
loop_
_entity_poly.entity_id
_entity_poly.type
_entity_poly.pdbx_seq_one_letter_code
_entity_poly.pdbx_strand_id
1 'polypeptide(L)'
;MSFSENPNSQSEQNHEEFKTLPDETLGTVEQHGILNDNSRRNEVDVETEQNDLIVLDPDHLNLDNKHNEYAEYHGKYENAQNKLTTLREKYQTSVKTMLQETKKMHSMRDEVDALCLRLYYLNKAKQDVSGDLLVLQRAVEKVHTDLSKFEDEKLRQDLSVDRMQTKVDQLKDDITLYEAQIVAQEIEMNTSQNLLYEAEAQIVAINVDKAHLLTQWKTSLLGLQRRNEAYADLLAAYNKLKEELLVLENEQNAYKLSINKEQETHERLTGLQNKNESDLNTLCKQLLHSETKLEADKQAYTTYSRILLETERNLFNAKTENNTAQANVNNIRKQLEKKVLEKQDLEKKISEELRDRLTAQKAANYANKININVQDQSRELLTQIVQMENQIAKDELGVAHKKARNKQQQEKVSELEREIDNTNLLITKLEGEIHHANISVERKQGNIDILNKKLERLIRDCGGQEIGPLDAQVNNLNKAIGLKQDEIGELEQQWLREQNELVVNINERDKLAESVTRINKQLSILTQKKLRIDNEIAIQGREKNDLKKELKHLQNDITRINTMIAKEKTTEECLDNENKLTEIDFIRSLKEKETEAANLQEKVDKALKDKEDLLSGLVEVERTIMLWEKKIQLCEETKKSVDCDIGQGEMNVMRHEIHRMEIRKSSLLQQQERLIQALERSVSKRDTIVNQSDVLQSRKDKSQIRITAQRHIDELKRKLKAIKQNSASCIQELEEFEEKTNMLENELRIKKSDAEAEQKKADELMKKLQSLSDQKQINLFELQMRQHATVYWEQIRQDKYRRLCPSATSAENERTRHVNRSRSLMAIIDQLVTEFPQSEHAVRNKLSLHSQSNSAIPRTSLRHKNLFELQMRQHATVYWEQIRQDKYRRLCPSATSAENERTRHVNRSRSLMAIIDQLVTEFPQIQQDLEPVRYLLENKLRSENNRLEMDVTTVEPTESLLS
;
A
#
# COMPACT_ATOMS: atom_id res chain seq x y z
N MET A 1 -3.84 75.81 -57.93
CA MET A 1 -4.07 76.76 -56.82
C MET A 1 -2.84 77.63 -56.71
N SER A 2 -2.90 78.96 -56.70
CA SER A 2 -4.04 79.88 -56.92
C SER A 2 -3.55 81.22 -57.48
N PHE A 3 -4.47 82.09 -57.88
CA PHE A 3 -4.24 83.42 -58.46
C PHE A 3 -3.99 84.52 -57.39
N SER A 4 -3.91 85.78 -57.87
CA SER A 4 -4.16 87.05 -57.16
C SER A 4 -3.06 87.62 -56.23
N GLU A 5 -2.93 88.93 -56.01
CA GLU A 5 -3.04 90.12 -56.89
C GLU A 5 -2.64 91.40 -56.11
N ASN A 6 -2.59 92.53 -56.82
CA ASN A 6 -2.58 93.92 -56.33
C ASN A 6 -3.50 94.21 -55.12
N PRO A 7 -3.19 95.26 -54.31
CA PRO A 7 -3.88 96.55 -54.57
C PRO A 7 -3.08 97.85 -54.30
N ASN A 8 -3.35 98.86 -55.15
CA ASN A 8 -3.71 100.27 -54.90
C ASN A 8 -3.21 101.09 -53.67
N SER A 9 -3.21 102.44 -53.68
CA SER A 9 -3.17 103.53 -54.69
C SER A 9 -3.44 104.88 -53.98
N GLN A 10 -3.08 106.03 -54.60
CA GLN A 10 -3.65 107.39 -54.35
C GLN A 10 -3.43 108.01 -52.93
N SER A 11 -3.62 109.30 -52.62
CA SER A 11 -3.52 110.61 -53.31
C SER A 11 -3.62 111.75 -52.24
N GLU A 12 -3.80 113.08 -52.42
CA GLU A 12 -4.10 113.96 -53.57
C GLU A 12 -3.71 115.46 -53.30
N GLN A 13 -3.17 116.15 -54.31
CA GLN A 13 -3.39 117.56 -54.75
C GLN A 13 -3.51 118.79 -53.80
N ASN A 14 -2.81 119.89 -54.16
CA ASN A 14 -3.31 121.19 -54.68
C ASN A 14 -2.18 122.27 -54.62
N HIS A 15 -1.72 122.93 -55.71
CA HIS A 15 -2.33 124.03 -56.53
C HIS A 15 -2.49 125.38 -55.79
N GLU A 16 -2.09 126.57 -56.28
CA GLU A 16 -1.28 127.01 -57.46
C GLU A 16 -0.37 128.23 -57.08
N GLU A 17 -0.09 129.39 -57.75
CA GLU A 17 -0.55 130.09 -58.99
C GLU A 17 0.50 131.13 -59.50
N PHE A 18 0.78 131.20 -60.84
CA PHE A 18 1.34 132.33 -61.65
C PHE A 18 2.70 133.03 -61.31
N LYS A 19 3.42 133.78 -62.20
CA LYS A 19 3.19 134.24 -63.61
C LYS A 19 4.49 134.51 -64.44
N THR A 20 4.63 133.78 -65.56
CA THR A 20 5.12 134.14 -66.93
C THR A 20 6.01 135.39 -67.26
N LEU A 21 7.15 135.13 -67.97
CA LEU A 21 7.59 135.63 -69.33
C LEU A 21 7.69 137.16 -69.68
N PRO A 22 8.27 137.61 -70.84
CA PRO A 22 9.24 137.03 -71.81
C PRO A 22 10.40 138.01 -72.22
N ASP A 23 11.12 137.71 -73.32
CA ASP A 23 11.93 138.63 -74.15
C ASP A 23 11.16 139.85 -74.73
N GLU A 24 11.88 140.91 -75.18
CA GLU A 24 11.96 141.26 -76.62
C GLU A 24 12.96 142.41 -76.95
N THR A 25 13.06 142.78 -78.24
CA THR A 25 14.07 143.69 -78.85
C THR A 25 13.51 145.09 -79.19
N LEU A 26 14.36 146.06 -79.61
CA LEU A 26 14.18 146.98 -80.78
C LEU A 26 15.02 148.29 -80.71
N GLY A 27 15.26 148.94 -81.88
CA GLY A 27 15.80 150.32 -82.03
C GLY A 27 17.34 150.43 -81.99
N THR A 28 18.13 150.77 -83.02
CA THR A 28 17.98 151.36 -84.38
C THR A 28 17.38 152.77 -84.47
N VAL A 29 18.12 153.74 -85.06
CA VAL A 29 17.71 154.66 -86.18
C VAL A 29 18.60 155.93 -86.28
N GLU A 30 19.22 156.14 -87.47
CA GLU A 30 19.68 157.44 -88.07
C GLU A 30 20.78 158.31 -87.38
N GLN A 31 21.43 159.33 -87.98
CA GLN A 31 21.20 160.14 -89.21
C GLN A 31 22.43 160.29 -90.17
N HIS A 32 22.19 160.89 -91.36
CA HIS A 32 23.11 161.10 -92.51
C HIS A 32 23.65 162.55 -92.66
N GLY A 33 24.68 162.72 -93.51
CA GLY A 33 25.16 163.99 -94.11
C GLY A 33 26.69 164.12 -94.07
N ILE A 34 27.52 164.11 -95.14
CA ILE A 34 27.44 164.37 -96.60
C ILE A 34 27.45 165.87 -97.03
N LEU A 35 28.35 166.19 -97.99
CA LEU A 35 28.53 167.42 -98.81
C LEU A 35 29.33 168.61 -98.22
N ASN A 36 29.96 169.49 -99.03
CA ASN A 36 30.83 169.25 -100.21
C ASN A 36 31.70 170.51 -100.56
N ASP A 37 32.84 170.29 -101.25
CA ASP A 37 33.51 171.07 -102.33
C ASP A 37 33.58 172.62 -102.47
N ASN A 38 34.72 173.03 -103.09
CA ASN A 38 34.94 174.04 -104.16
C ASN A 38 35.22 175.55 -103.91
N SER A 39 36.52 175.90 -104.05
CA SER A 39 37.14 176.60 -105.21
C SER A 39 36.77 178.04 -105.70
N ARG A 40 37.84 178.78 -106.10
CA ARG A 40 37.95 179.77 -107.24
C ARG A 40 37.35 181.19 -107.04
N ARG A 41 37.84 182.29 -107.67
CA ARG A 41 39.14 182.67 -108.36
C ARG A 41 39.15 184.20 -108.70
N ASN A 42 40.27 184.72 -109.26
CA ASN A 42 40.39 185.91 -110.15
C ASN A 42 40.19 187.34 -109.54
N GLU A 43 40.63 188.50 -110.08
CA GLU A 43 41.55 188.98 -111.18
C GLU A 43 41.96 190.48 -110.85
N VAL A 44 43.14 191.09 -111.16
CA VAL A 44 43.73 191.65 -112.44
C VAL A 44 43.04 192.97 -112.91
N ASP A 45 43.67 194.09 -113.36
CA ASP A 45 45.02 194.38 -113.95
C ASP A 45 45.77 195.71 -113.51
N VAL A 46 46.15 196.66 -114.42
CA VAL A 46 47.41 197.49 -114.41
C VAL A 46 47.36 198.86 -115.21
N GLU A 47 48.46 199.67 -115.26
CA GLU A 47 48.79 200.88 -116.13
C GLU A 47 48.19 202.30 -115.78
N THR A 48 48.63 203.53 -116.20
CA THR A 48 49.79 204.14 -116.99
C THR A 48 49.99 205.70 -116.78
N GLU A 49 51.23 206.25 -116.99
CA GLU A 49 51.68 207.54 -117.67
C GLU A 49 51.09 208.99 -117.38
N GLN A 50 51.59 210.19 -117.79
CA GLN A 50 52.84 210.76 -118.42
C GLN A 50 52.97 212.34 -118.22
N ASN A 51 54.14 212.92 -118.62
CA ASN A 51 54.57 214.28 -119.10
C ASN A 51 53.52 215.38 -119.48
N ASP A 52 53.76 216.71 -119.66
CA ASP A 52 54.81 217.76 -119.41
C ASP A 52 54.06 219.14 -119.33
N LEU A 53 54.45 220.40 -119.71
CA LEU A 53 55.58 221.14 -120.34
C LEU A 53 55.35 222.68 -120.14
N ILE A 54 56.38 223.58 -120.08
CA ILE A 54 56.31 225.02 -120.51
C ILE A 54 57.69 225.74 -120.60
N VAL A 55 57.75 226.87 -121.32
CA VAL A 55 58.97 227.66 -121.69
C VAL A 55 58.79 229.15 -121.36
N LEU A 56 59.83 229.86 -120.87
CA LEU A 56 60.24 231.24 -121.28
C LEU A 56 61.35 231.88 -120.39
N ASP A 57 62.18 232.72 -121.02
CA ASP A 57 63.02 233.78 -120.43
C ASP A 57 62.25 235.12 -120.33
N PRO A 58 62.74 236.20 -119.66
CA PRO A 58 63.76 236.28 -118.61
C PRO A 58 63.37 237.22 -117.42
N ASP A 59 63.51 236.78 -116.16
CA ASP A 59 63.71 237.70 -115.01
C ASP A 59 64.32 236.98 -113.79
N HIS A 60 65.02 237.69 -112.90
CA HIS A 60 66.21 237.11 -112.23
C HIS A 60 66.15 236.69 -110.73
N LEU A 61 66.87 235.58 -110.46
CA LEU A 61 67.67 235.26 -109.26
C LEU A 61 66.98 234.88 -107.93
N ASN A 62 65.71 235.21 -107.68
CA ASN A 62 65.09 234.99 -106.36
C ASN A 62 64.29 233.67 -106.17
N LEU A 63 64.20 232.79 -107.19
CA LEU A 63 63.39 231.57 -107.11
C LEU A 63 64.17 230.29 -106.74
N ASP A 64 65.44 230.17 -107.15
CA ASP A 64 66.17 228.89 -107.10
C ASP A 64 66.39 228.35 -105.68
N ASN A 65 66.63 229.25 -104.71
CA ASN A 65 66.89 228.88 -103.33
C ASN A 65 65.73 228.10 -102.67
N LYS A 66 64.48 228.27 -103.13
CA LYS A 66 63.31 227.58 -102.53
C LYS A 66 63.00 226.21 -103.14
N HIS A 67 63.51 225.89 -104.32
CA HIS A 67 63.33 224.55 -104.89
C HIS A 67 64.23 223.51 -104.21
N ASN A 68 65.45 223.89 -103.82
CA ASN A 68 66.38 223.00 -103.12
C ASN A 68 65.86 222.55 -101.74
N GLU A 69 65.19 223.42 -100.98
CA GLU A 69 64.62 223.07 -99.67
C GLU A 69 63.52 221.99 -99.78
N TYR A 70 62.73 222.01 -100.87
CA TYR A 70 61.60 221.10 -101.05
C TYR A 70 62.03 219.67 -101.42
N ALA A 71 63.11 219.54 -102.21
CA ALA A 71 63.66 218.25 -102.63
C ALA A 71 64.16 217.42 -101.43
N GLU A 72 64.84 218.07 -100.47
CA GLU A 72 65.36 217.41 -99.26
C GLU A 72 64.27 216.82 -98.36
N TYR A 73 63.08 217.43 -98.32
CA TYR A 73 61.97 216.92 -97.50
C TYR A 73 61.33 215.66 -98.09
N HIS A 74 61.24 215.57 -99.42
CA HIS A 74 60.59 214.42 -100.07
C HIS A 74 61.36 213.10 -99.85
N GLY A 75 62.70 213.12 -99.99
CA GLY A 75 63.53 211.92 -99.79
C GLY A 75 63.60 211.41 -98.34
N LYS A 76 63.25 212.27 -97.37
CA LYS A 76 63.13 211.89 -95.94
C LYS A 76 61.82 211.13 -95.67
N TYR A 77 60.77 211.35 -96.47
CA TYR A 77 59.47 210.70 -96.30
C TYR A 77 59.47 209.23 -96.78
N GLU A 78 59.98 208.95 -97.98
CA GLU A 78 60.04 207.58 -98.52
C GLU A 78 60.86 206.62 -97.65
N ASN A 79 61.96 207.12 -97.08
CA ASN A 79 62.82 206.37 -96.15
C ASN A 79 62.14 206.00 -94.83
N ALA A 80 61.04 206.66 -94.45
CA ALA A 80 60.19 206.27 -93.34
C ALA A 80 59.16 205.20 -93.77
N GLN A 81 58.54 205.39 -94.94
CA GLN A 81 57.54 204.48 -95.53
C GLN A 81 58.05 203.02 -95.59
N ASN A 82 59.25 202.81 -96.14
CA ASN A 82 59.85 201.48 -96.34
C ASN A 82 60.29 200.76 -95.05
N LYS A 83 60.42 201.48 -93.93
CA LYS A 83 60.71 200.87 -92.61
C LYS A 83 59.44 200.38 -91.92
N LEU A 84 58.27 200.90 -92.30
CA LEU A 84 56.98 200.57 -91.71
C LEU A 84 56.39 199.28 -92.32
N THR A 85 56.63 199.04 -93.61
CA THR A 85 56.22 197.80 -94.31
C THR A 85 56.95 196.57 -93.75
N THR A 86 58.28 196.61 -93.69
CA THR A 86 59.14 195.49 -93.22
C THR A 86 58.94 195.10 -91.75
N LEU A 87 58.34 195.97 -90.93
CA LEU A 87 57.93 195.65 -89.55
C LEU A 87 56.59 194.88 -89.51
N ARG A 88 55.65 195.18 -90.41
CA ARG A 88 54.33 194.51 -90.45
C ARG A 88 54.45 193.02 -90.80
N GLU A 89 55.30 192.70 -91.78
CA GLU A 89 55.55 191.31 -92.21
C GLU A 89 56.08 190.44 -91.05
N LYS A 90 57.05 190.95 -90.29
CA LYS A 90 57.64 190.26 -89.13
C LYS A 90 56.63 190.00 -88.02
N TYR A 91 55.69 190.92 -87.80
CA TYR A 91 54.62 190.70 -86.82
C TYR A 91 53.65 189.60 -87.29
N GLN A 92 53.34 189.57 -88.60
CA GLN A 92 52.42 188.60 -89.18
C GLN A 92 52.97 187.17 -89.22
N THR A 93 54.29 186.97 -89.28
CA THR A 93 54.90 185.63 -89.12
C THR A 93 54.86 185.15 -87.67
N SER A 94 55.11 186.02 -86.69
CA SER A 94 55.07 185.69 -85.26
C SER A 94 53.69 185.23 -84.77
N VAL A 95 52.60 185.77 -85.33
CA VAL A 95 51.23 185.34 -84.97
C VAL A 95 50.94 183.93 -85.48
N LYS A 96 51.49 183.53 -86.63
CA LYS A 96 51.27 182.21 -87.23
C LYS A 96 51.93 181.08 -86.44
N THR A 97 53.12 181.30 -85.89
CA THR A 97 53.83 180.28 -85.08
C THR A 97 53.13 180.04 -83.73
N MET A 98 52.68 181.11 -83.05
CA MET A 98 51.92 180.98 -81.80
C MET A 98 50.64 180.15 -81.96
N LEU A 99 49.92 180.30 -83.08
CA LEU A 99 48.73 179.50 -83.41
C LEU A 99 49.02 178.02 -83.72
N GLN A 100 50.26 177.64 -84.00
CA GLN A 100 50.65 176.24 -84.21
C GLN A 100 50.95 175.56 -82.87
N GLU A 101 51.66 176.23 -81.95
CA GLU A 101 51.97 175.66 -80.63
C GLU A 101 50.71 175.52 -79.75
N THR A 102 49.75 176.44 -79.81
CA THR A 102 48.49 176.29 -79.07
C THR A 102 47.68 175.07 -79.53
N LYS A 103 47.75 174.68 -80.80
CA LYS A 103 47.11 173.46 -81.31
C LYS A 103 47.77 172.19 -80.79
N LYS A 104 49.12 172.13 -80.79
CA LYS A 104 49.86 171.00 -80.20
C LYS A 104 49.55 170.81 -78.71
N MET A 105 49.42 171.91 -77.97
CA MET A 105 49.13 171.84 -76.53
C MET A 105 47.77 171.19 -76.24
N HIS A 106 46.76 171.41 -77.09
CA HIS A 106 45.47 170.73 -76.97
C HIS A 106 45.57 169.24 -77.29
N SER A 107 46.20 168.83 -78.39
CA SER A 107 46.30 167.40 -78.74
C SER A 107 47.07 166.59 -77.70
N MET A 108 48.14 167.14 -77.12
CA MET A 108 48.87 166.50 -76.01
C MET A 108 48.01 166.37 -74.74
N ARG A 109 47.01 167.22 -74.56
CA ARG A 109 46.08 167.18 -73.41
C ARG A 109 45.00 166.12 -73.61
N ASP A 110 44.44 166.04 -74.81
CA ASP A 110 43.49 165.00 -75.20
C ASP A 110 44.11 163.60 -75.08
N GLU A 111 45.39 163.45 -75.45
CA GLU A 111 46.16 162.21 -75.24
C GLU A 111 46.34 161.86 -73.75
N VAL A 112 46.63 162.84 -72.89
CA VAL A 112 46.77 162.63 -71.43
C VAL A 112 45.45 162.21 -70.80
N ASP A 113 44.33 162.87 -71.14
CA ASP A 113 43.02 162.55 -70.58
C ASP A 113 42.54 161.15 -71.05
N ALA A 114 42.85 160.76 -72.28
CA ALA A 114 42.63 159.39 -72.78
C ALA A 114 43.47 158.32 -72.04
N LEU A 115 44.74 158.63 -71.71
CA LEU A 115 45.60 157.74 -70.91
C LEU A 115 45.13 157.63 -69.45
N CYS A 116 44.65 158.72 -68.84
CA CYS A 116 44.05 158.72 -67.51
C CYS A 116 42.80 157.83 -67.44
N LEU A 117 41.90 157.92 -68.42
CA LEU A 117 40.74 157.03 -68.55
C LEU A 117 41.17 155.55 -68.67
N ARG A 118 42.17 155.25 -69.50
CA ARG A 118 42.69 153.89 -69.67
C ARG A 118 43.28 153.32 -68.36
N LEU A 119 44.02 154.14 -67.60
CA LEU A 119 44.56 153.74 -66.29
C LEU A 119 43.46 153.49 -65.25
N TYR A 120 42.38 154.27 -65.25
CA TYR A 120 41.24 154.05 -64.36
C TYR A 120 40.58 152.70 -64.59
N TYR A 121 40.23 152.37 -65.84
CA TYR A 121 39.63 151.07 -66.17
C TYR A 121 40.55 149.89 -65.85
N LEU A 122 41.86 150.03 -66.09
CA LEU A 122 42.83 148.96 -65.84
C LEU A 122 43.07 148.72 -64.34
N ASN A 123 43.07 149.78 -63.52
CA ASN A 123 43.08 149.66 -62.06
C ASN A 123 41.79 149.04 -61.51
N LYS A 124 40.61 149.41 -62.06
CA LYS A 124 39.35 148.78 -61.66
C LYS A 124 39.35 147.28 -61.97
N ALA A 125 39.70 146.90 -63.20
CA ALA A 125 39.78 145.49 -63.59
C ALA A 125 40.76 144.68 -62.71
N LYS A 126 41.90 145.27 -62.32
CA LYS A 126 42.82 144.66 -61.35
C LYS A 126 42.18 144.46 -59.97
N GLN A 127 41.40 145.43 -59.50
CA GLN A 127 40.72 145.36 -58.21
C GLN A 127 39.59 144.31 -58.20
N ASP A 128 38.80 144.26 -59.28
CA ASP A 128 37.74 143.28 -59.48
C ASP A 128 38.33 141.84 -59.53
N VAL A 129 39.35 141.59 -60.35
CA VAL A 129 40.06 140.29 -60.42
C VAL A 129 40.72 139.91 -59.09
N SER A 130 41.23 140.89 -58.33
CA SER A 130 41.75 140.62 -56.97
C SER A 130 40.65 140.26 -55.97
N GLY A 131 39.42 140.72 -56.17
CA GLY A 131 38.25 140.30 -55.41
C GLY A 131 37.85 138.87 -55.76
N ASP A 132 37.72 138.57 -57.05
CA ASP A 132 37.38 137.23 -57.55
C ASP A 132 38.40 136.17 -57.09
N LEU A 133 39.70 136.49 -57.11
CA LEU A 133 40.75 135.58 -56.66
C LEU A 133 40.66 135.29 -55.14
N LEU A 134 40.29 136.28 -54.32
CA LEU A 134 40.04 136.09 -52.88
C LEU A 134 38.76 135.29 -52.61
N VAL A 135 37.72 135.46 -53.43
CA VAL A 135 36.50 134.63 -53.38
C VAL A 135 36.81 133.18 -53.78
N LEU A 136 37.60 132.98 -54.84
CA LEU A 136 38.02 131.66 -55.31
C LEU A 136 38.91 130.96 -54.26
N GLN A 137 39.85 131.66 -53.63
CA GLN A 137 40.65 131.12 -52.53
C GLN A 137 39.76 130.63 -51.38
N ARG A 138 38.81 131.45 -50.92
CA ARG A 138 37.85 131.05 -49.88
C ARG A 138 36.94 129.89 -50.30
N ALA A 139 36.59 129.80 -51.59
CA ALA A 139 35.82 128.67 -52.12
C ALA A 139 36.66 127.38 -52.11
N VAL A 140 37.93 127.43 -52.49
CA VAL A 140 38.87 126.29 -52.44
C VAL A 140 39.16 125.87 -50.99
N GLU A 141 39.42 126.82 -50.09
CA GLU A 141 39.57 126.57 -48.66
C GLU A 141 38.31 125.90 -48.08
N LYS A 142 37.13 126.43 -48.38
CA LYS A 142 35.86 125.82 -47.96
C LYS A 142 35.73 124.39 -48.48
N VAL A 143 35.92 124.16 -49.79
CA VAL A 143 35.86 122.83 -50.42
C VAL A 143 36.86 121.87 -49.76
N HIS A 144 38.06 122.32 -49.40
CA HIS A 144 39.02 121.47 -48.69
C HIS A 144 38.57 121.14 -47.26
N THR A 145 37.99 122.10 -46.51
CA THR A 145 37.42 121.79 -45.19
C THR A 145 36.18 120.90 -45.27
N ASP A 146 35.37 121.01 -46.33
CA ASP A 146 34.20 120.16 -46.54
C ASP A 146 34.60 118.75 -46.99
N LEU A 147 35.63 118.62 -47.85
CA LEU A 147 36.25 117.33 -48.19
C LEU A 147 36.77 116.62 -46.93
N SER A 148 37.54 117.32 -46.09
CA SER A 148 38.07 116.76 -44.84
C SER A 148 36.97 116.31 -43.88
N LYS A 149 35.82 117.01 -43.82
CA LYS A 149 34.65 116.54 -43.06
C LYS A 149 34.05 115.27 -43.66
N PHE A 150 33.93 115.17 -44.99
CA PHE A 150 33.45 113.96 -45.64
C PHE A 150 34.41 112.78 -45.48
N GLU A 151 35.73 113.02 -45.43
CA GLU A 151 36.73 112.00 -45.10
C GLU A 151 36.60 111.51 -43.64
N ASP A 152 36.44 112.43 -42.69
CA ASP A 152 36.15 112.11 -41.28
C ASP A 152 34.83 111.34 -41.10
N GLU A 153 33.77 111.75 -41.79
CA GLU A 153 32.46 111.08 -41.77
C GLU A 153 32.52 109.70 -42.44
N LYS A 154 33.26 109.56 -43.54
CA LYS A 154 33.49 108.27 -44.20
C LYS A 154 34.29 107.32 -43.31
N LEU A 155 35.35 107.80 -42.67
CA LEU A 155 36.13 107.02 -41.69
C LEU A 155 35.28 106.57 -40.50
N ARG A 156 34.41 107.46 -39.97
CA ARG A 156 33.44 107.10 -38.92
C ARG A 156 32.43 106.05 -39.39
N GLN A 157 31.97 106.15 -40.65
CA GLN A 157 31.09 105.14 -41.25
C GLN A 157 31.80 103.79 -41.35
N ASP A 158 33.03 103.75 -41.86
CA ASP A 158 33.76 102.50 -42.08
C ASP A 158 34.17 101.83 -40.75
N LEU A 159 34.56 102.61 -39.74
CA LEU A 159 34.74 102.12 -38.36
C LEU A 159 33.43 101.60 -37.74
N SER A 160 32.28 102.10 -38.17
CA SER A 160 30.96 101.59 -37.74
C SER A 160 30.60 100.29 -38.48
N VAL A 161 30.90 100.21 -39.78
CA VAL A 161 30.72 99.01 -40.60
C VAL A 161 31.61 97.87 -40.09
N ASP A 162 32.88 98.13 -39.78
CA ASP A 162 33.80 97.13 -39.20
C ASP A 162 33.30 96.60 -37.85
N ARG A 163 32.84 97.47 -36.94
CA ARG A 163 32.20 97.07 -35.68
C ARG A 163 30.92 96.27 -35.85
N MET A 164 30.12 96.58 -36.87
CA MET A 164 28.93 95.80 -37.21
C MET A 164 29.28 94.46 -37.86
N GLN A 165 30.32 94.41 -38.70
CA GLN A 165 30.78 93.19 -39.37
C GLN A 165 31.39 92.21 -38.37
N THR A 166 32.33 92.66 -37.55
CA THR A 166 32.91 91.86 -36.45
C THR A 166 31.85 91.35 -35.48
N LYS A 167 30.82 92.14 -35.16
CA LYS A 167 29.68 91.68 -34.36
C LYS A 167 28.78 90.68 -35.09
N VAL A 168 28.58 90.83 -36.41
CA VAL A 168 27.85 89.86 -37.24
C VAL A 168 28.62 88.54 -37.31
N ASP A 169 29.94 88.57 -37.40
CA ASP A 169 30.76 87.36 -37.46
C ASP A 169 30.86 86.68 -36.08
N GLN A 170 31.00 87.44 -34.97
CA GLN A 170 30.82 86.91 -33.61
C GLN A 170 29.46 86.21 -33.43
N LEU A 171 28.37 86.81 -33.93
CA LEU A 171 27.04 86.20 -33.85
C LEU A 171 26.88 84.95 -34.73
N LYS A 172 27.64 84.82 -35.82
CA LYS A 172 27.71 83.56 -36.60
C LYS A 172 28.46 82.49 -35.83
N ASP A 173 29.61 82.83 -35.26
CA ASP A 173 30.41 81.89 -34.46
C ASP A 173 29.58 81.38 -33.27
N ASP A 174 28.90 82.29 -32.54
CA ASP A 174 27.92 81.94 -31.50
C ASP A 174 26.82 81.01 -32.03
N ILE A 175 26.20 81.31 -33.18
CA ILE A 175 25.16 80.46 -33.78
C ILE A 175 25.72 79.05 -34.07
N THR A 176 26.88 78.93 -34.72
CA THR A 176 27.47 77.61 -35.02
C THR A 176 27.86 76.83 -33.76
N LEU A 177 28.26 77.53 -32.69
CA LEU A 177 28.51 76.94 -31.38
C LEU A 177 27.22 76.42 -30.74
N TYR A 178 26.13 77.18 -30.78
CA TYR A 178 24.83 76.73 -30.26
C TYR A 178 24.22 75.61 -31.11
N GLU A 179 24.34 75.65 -32.44
CA GLU A 179 23.93 74.54 -33.33
C GLU A 179 24.71 73.25 -33.01
N ALA A 180 26.03 73.34 -32.81
CA ALA A 180 26.85 72.20 -32.39
C ALA A 180 26.46 71.68 -30.98
N GLN A 181 26.14 72.57 -30.04
CA GLN A 181 25.64 72.19 -28.71
C GLN A 181 24.26 71.51 -28.77
N ILE A 182 23.34 72.00 -29.61
CA ILE A 182 22.02 71.39 -29.81
C ILE A 182 22.18 69.97 -30.38
N VAL A 183 22.99 69.79 -31.43
CA VAL A 183 23.24 68.45 -32.01
C VAL A 183 23.90 67.51 -30.99
N ALA A 184 24.84 67.99 -30.17
CA ALA A 184 25.41 67.20 -29.08
C ALA A 184 24.36 66.80 -28.04
N GLN A 185 23.52 67.74 -27.59
CA GLN A 185 22.44 67.49 -26.63
C GLN A 185 21.36 66.55 -27.20
N GLU A 186 21.03 66.63 -28.49
CA GLU A 186 20.14 65.68 -29.15
C GLU A 186 20.74 64.27 -29.17
N ILE A 187 22.06 64.11 -29.39
CA ILE A 187 22.73 62.81 -29.33
C ILE A 187 22.76 62.27 -27.89
N GLU A 188 23.04 63.11 -26.89
CA GLU A 188 22.99 62.75 -25.46
C GLU A 188 21.55 62.39 -25.01
N MET A 189 20.54 63.11 -25.49
CA MET A 189 19.13 62.81 -25.22
C MET A 189 18.72 61.48 -25.86
N ASN A 190 19.03 61.26 -27.15
CA ASN A 190 18.68 60.02 -27.85
C ASN A 190 19.40 58.79 -27.26
N THR A 191 20.67 58.92 -26.87
CA THR A 191 21.39 57.83 -26.19
C THR A 191 20.83 57.57 -24.78
N SER A 192 20.50 58.61 -24.03
CA SER A 192 19.81 58.48 -22.73
C SER A 192 18.43 57.84 -22.87
N GLN A 193 17.68 58.17 -23.92
CA GLN A 193 16.36 57.61 -24.20
C GLN A 193 16.43 56.14 -24.62
N ASN A 194 17.46 55.75 -25.40
CA ASN A 194 17.73 54.34 -25.70
C ASN A 194 18.11 53.55 -24.43
N LEU A 195 18.93 54.12 -23.54
CA LEU A 195 19.24 53.51 -22.24
C LEU A 195 18.01 53.36 -21.34
N LEU A 196 17.06 54.31 -21.40
CA LEU A 196 15.76 54.19 -20.73
C LEU A 196 14.92 53.05 -21.32
N TYR A 197 14.83 52.92 -22.65
CA TYR A 197 14.11 51.80 -23.28
C TYR A 197 14.76 50.44 -22.99
N GLU A 198 16.10 50.36 -22.94
CA GLU A 198 16.81 49.15 -22.50
C GLU A 198 16.52 48.81 -21.03
N ALA A 199 16.46 49.82 -20.15
CA ALA A 199 16.10 49.64 -18.74
C ALA A 199 14.63 49.22 -18.58
N GLU A 200 13.70 49.81 -19.34
CA GLU A 200 12.28 49.39 -19.36
C GLU A 200 12.13 47.94 -19.86
N ALA A 201 12.84 47.56 -20.92
CA ALA A 201 12.84 46.18 -21.42
C ALA A 201 13.40 45.19 -20.38
N GLN A 202 14.47 45.56 -19.67
CA GLN A 202 15.01 44.77 -18.56
C GLN A 202 14.02 44.66 -17.39
N ILE A 203 13.32 45.74 -17.03
CA ILE A 203 12.27 45.74 -16.00
C ILE A 203 11.10 44.84 -16.41
N VAL A 204 10.70 44.84 -17.69
CA VAL A 204 9.66 43.92 -18.20
C VAL A 204 10.14 42.46 -18.11
N ALA A 205 11.38 42.15 -18.53
CA ALA A 205 11.95 40.80 -18.42
C ALA A 205 12.00 40.32 -16.95
N ILE A 206 12.50 41.14 -16.02
CA ILE A 206 12.55 40.84 -14.58
C ILE A 206 11.14 40.59 -14.02
N ASN A 207 10.12 41.31 -14.49
CA ASN A 207 8.73 41.07 -14.07
C ASN A 207 8.16 39.75 -14.62
N VAL A 208 8.53 39.33 -15.84
CA VAL A 208 8.18 38.01 -16.38
C VAL A 208 8.86 36.89 -15.58
N ASP A 209 10.16 37.02 -15.30
CA ASP A 209 10.90 36.05 -14.49
C ASP A 209 10.35 35.95 -13.07
N LYS A 210 10.00 37.08 -12.45
CA LYS A 210 9.31 37.15 -11.15
C LYS A 210 7.96 36.44 -11.18
N ALA A 211 7.16 36.61 -12.24
CA ALA A 211 5.88 35.91 -12.41
C ALA A 211 6.09 34.40 -12.62
N HIS A 212 7.14 34.01 -13.35
CA HIS A 212 7.52 32.61 -13.55
C HIS A 212 7.97 31.95 -12.24
N LEU A 213 8.88 32.59 -11.48
CA LEU A 213 9.34 32.14 -10.16
C LEU A 213 8.20 32.03 -9.15
N LEU A 214 7.28 33.01 -9.10
CA LEU A 214 6.07 32.93 -8.26
C LEU A 214 5.17 31.75 -8.67
N THR A 215 5.16 31.38 -9.94
CA THR A 215 4.40 30.22 -10.44
C THR A 215 5.08 28.90 -10.08
N GLN A 216 6.40 28.79 -10.27
CA GLN A 216 7.21 27.64 -9.81
C GLN A 216 7.14 27.44 -8.29
N TRP A 217 7.13 28.54 -7.53
CA TRP A 217 6.98 28.49 -6.08
C TRP A 217 5.60 28.01 -5.65
N LYS A 218 4.52 28.49 -6.30
CA LYS A 218 3.15 27.99 -6.07
C LYS A 218 2.98 26.51 -6.41
N THR A 219 3.54 26.03 -7.52
CA THR A 219 3.49 24.59 -7.86
C THR A 219 4.33 23.75 -6.91
N SER A 220 5.47 24.25 -6.45
CA SER A 220 6.29 23.61 -5.41
C SER A 220 5.57 23.54 -4.07
N LEU A 221 4.83 24.59 -3.69
CA LEU A 221 4.02 24.66 -2.47
C LEU A 221 2.84 23.67 -2.52
N LEU A 222 2.10 23.61 -3.64
CA LEU A 222 1.08 22.60 -3.90
C LEU A 222 1.65 21.17 -3.88
N GLY A 223 2.84 20.99 -4.45
CA GLY A 223 3.57 19.71 -4.41
C GLY A 223 4.06 19.33 -3.00
N LEU A 224 4.27 20.31 -2.11
CA LEU A 224 4.56 20.07 -0.68
C LEU A 224 3.27 19.74 0.09
N GLN A 225 2.20 20.50 -0.12
CA GLN A 225 0.89 20.25 0.49
C GLN A 225 0.42 18.81 0.22
N ARG A 226 0.42 18.37 -1.04
CA ARG A 226 0.02 17.00 -1.42
C ARG A 226 0.89 15.90 -0.78
N ARG A 227 2.17 16.19 -0.52
CA ARG A 227 3.06 15.26 0.22
C ARG A 227 2.75 15.24 1.71
N ASN A 228 2.38 16.37 2.29
CA ASN A 228 1.95 16.46 3.70
C ASN A 228 0.60 15.77 3.92
N GLU A 229 -0.35 15.92 2.98
CA GLU A 229 -1.64 15.22 2.95
C GLU A 229 -1.42 13.69 2.89
N ALA A 230 -0.67 13.21 1.88
CA ALA A 230 -0.35 11.77 1.77
C ALA A 230 0.46 11.22 2.96
N TYR A 231 1.27 12.06 3.64
CA TYR A 231 1.97 11.69 4.86
C TYR A 231 1.01 11.58 6.06
N ALA A 232 0.01 12.48 6.17
CA ALA A 232 -1.03 12.41 7.19
C ALA A 232 -1.91 11.17 7.00
N ASP A 233 -2.30 10.83 5.76
CA ASP A 233 -3.04 9.60 5.45
C ASP A 233 -2.23 8.35 5.82
N LEU A 234 -0.93 8.31 5.48
CA LEU A 234 -0.02 7.23 5.89
C LEU A 234 0.13 7.14 7.42
N LEU A 235 0.18 8.27 8.13
CA LEU A 235 0.26 8.30 9.58
C LEU A 235 -1.04 7.78 10.23
N ALA A 236 -2.21 8.13 9.67
CA ALA A 236 -3.50 7.62 10.11
C ALA A 236 -3.62 6.10 9.87
N ALA A 237 -3.22 5.60 8.69
CA ALA A 237 -3.18 4.18 8.38
C ALA A 237 -2.19 3.42 9.29
N TYR A 238 -1.02 4.00 9.58
CA TYR A 238 -0.05 3.44 10.52
C TYR A 238 -0.62 3.36 11.95
N ASN A 239 -1.35 4.37 12.40
CA ASN A 239 -2.00 4.35 13.72
C ASN A 239 -3.11 3.28 13.80
N LYS A 240 -3.95 3.12 12.77
CA LYS A 240 -4.92 2.01 12.68
C LYS A 240 -4.23 0.64 12.79
N LEU A 241 -3.20 0.39 11.97
CA LEU A 241 -2.43 -0.86 12.02
C LEU A 241 -1.76 -1.11 13.39
N LYS A 242 -1.39 -0.05 14.11
CA LYS A 242 -0.84 -0.14 15.47
C LYS A 242 -1.92 -0.48 16.50
N GLU A 243 -3.14 0.04 16.35
CA GLU A 243 -4.29 -0.30 17.19
C GLU A 243 -4.75 -1.75 16.94
N GLU A 244 -4.81 -2.19 15.67
CA GLU A 244 -5.05 -3.58 15.28
C GLU A 244 -3.99 -4.54 15.88
N LEU A 245 -2.71 -4.17 15.85
CA LEU A 245 -1.64 -4.94 16.49
C LEU A 245 -1.82 -5.03 18.02
N LEU A 246 -2.26 -3.97 18.69
CA LEU A 246 -2.54 -4.01 20.13
C LEU A 246 -3.75 -4.91 20.46
N VAL A 247 -4.77 -4.97 19.60
CA VAL A 247 -5.87 -5.94 19.75
C VAL A 247 -5.34 -7.37 19.59
N LEU A 248 -4.56 -7.64 18.55
CA LEU A 248 -3.95 -8.96 18.30
C LEU A 248 -2.97 -9.40 19.42
N GLU A 249 -2.21 -8.47 20.01
CA GLU A 249 -1.37 -8.76 21.18
C GLU A 249 -2.20 -9.11 22.42
N ASN A 250 -3.31 -8.41 22.66
CA ASN A 250 -4.24 -8.72 23.74
C ASN A 250 -4.93 -10.07 23.54
N GLU A 251 -5.39 -10.38 22.33
CA GLU A 251 -5.92 -11.70 21.98
C GLU A 251 -4.88 -12.80 22.17
N GLN A 252 -3.64 -12.60 21.68
CA GLN A 252 -2.55 -13.55 21.88
C GLN A 252 -2.26 -13.80 23.37
N ASN A 253 -2.36 -12.78 24.21
CA ASN A 253 -2.19 -12.90 25.66
C ASN A 253 -3.38 -13.62 26.33
N ALA A 254 -4.61 -13.41 25.87
CA ALA A 254 -5.77 -14.19 26.29
C ALA A 254 -5.62 -15.69 25.91
N TYR A 255 -5.17 -15.99 24.69
CA TYR A 255 -4.89 -17.36 24.26
C TYR A 255 -3.77 -18.01 25.09
N LYS A 256 -2.67 -17.30 25.41
CA LYS A 256 -1.63 -17.81 26.34
C LYS A 256 -2.21 -18.18 27.71
N LEU A 257 -3.06 -17.31 28.28
CA LEU A 257 -3.71 -17.57 29.56
C LEU A 257 -4.68 -18.76 29.51
N SER A 258 -5.30 -19.03 28.35
CA SER A 258 -6.11 -20.23 28.15
C SER A 258 -5.25 -21.49 28.00
N ILE A 259 -4.15 -21.42 27.24
CA ILE A 259 -3.22 -22.54 27.02
C ILE A 259 -2.59 -22.97 28.36
N ASN A 260 -2.16 -22.02 29.20
CA ASN A 260 -1.61 -22.35 30.53
C ASN A 260 -2.64 -23.06 31.43
N LYS A 261 -3.91 -22.68 31.36
CA LYS A 261 -4.99 -23.37 32.10
C LYS A 261 -5.19 -24.80 31.60
N GLU A 262 -5.13 -25.03 30.29
CA GLU A 262 -5.24 -26.38 29.74
C GLU A 262 -3.97 -27.23 29.95
N GLN A 263 -2.81 -26.60 30.14
CA GLN A 263 -1.62 -27.29 30.63
C GLN A 263 -1.77 -27.69 32.11
N GLU A 264 -2.33 -26.81 32.94
CA GLU A 264 -2.66 -27.09 34.34
C GLU A 264 -3.76 -28.16 34.54
N THR A 265 -4.70 -28.32 33.59
CA THR A 265 -5.67 -29.43 33.60
C THR A 265 -5.02 -30.71 33.08
N HIS A 266 -4.22 -30.64 32.01
CA HIS A 266 -3.46 -31.78 31.49
C HIS A 266 -2.50 -32.36 32.54
N GLU A 267 -1.69 -31.54 33.22
CA GLU A 267 -0.79 -32.02 34.28
C GLU A 267 -1.54 -32.70 35.44
N ARG A 268 -2.72 -32.17 35.82
CA ARG A 268 -3.61 -32.83 36.80
C ARG A 268 -4.15 -34.16 36.29
N LEU A 269 -4.50 -34.26 35.01
CA LEU A 269 -5.01 -35.47 34.38
C LEU A 269 -3.91 -36.54 34.20
N THR A 270 -2.71 -36.18 33.75
CA THR A 270 -1.55 -37.08 33.72
C THR A 270 -1.17 -37.54 35.14
N GLY A 271 -1.23 -36.64 36.12
CA GLY A 271 -1.04 -36.98 37.54
C GLY A 271 -2.12 -37.90 38.13
N LEU A 272 -3.33 -37.90 37.56
CA LEU A 272 -4.39 -38.87 37.88
C LEU A 272 -4.21 -40.19 37.13
N GLN A 273 -3.84 -40.17 35.85
CA GLN A 273 -3.55 -41.35 35.06
C GLN A 273 -2.40 -42.16 35.69
N ASN A 274 -1.29 -41.51 36.03
CA ASN A 274 -0.14 -42.16 36.68
C ASN A 274 -0.52 -42.81 38.03
N LYS A 275 -1.48 -42.23 38.77
CA LYS A 275 -2.04 -42.85 39.98
C LYS A 275 -2.90 -44.05 39.63
N ASN A 276 -3.88 -43.89 38.74
CA ASN A 276 -4.76 -44.96 38.29
C ASN A 276 -3.99 -46.16 37.71
N GLU A 277 -2.91 -45.91 36.96
CA GLU A 277 -1.98 -46.94 36.47
C GLU A 277 -1.20 -47.60 37.61
N SER A 278 -0.75 -46.83 38.61
CA SER A 278 -0.10 -47.42 39.80
C SER A 278 -1.08 -48.28 40.61
N ASP A 279 -2.33 -47.83 40.77
CA ASP A 279 -3.40 -48.55 41.46
C ASP A 279 -3.77 -49.82 40.69
N LEU A 280 -3.97 -49.74 39.36
CA LEU A 280 -4.13 -50.90 38.47
C LEU A 280 -2.97 -51.90 38.62
N ASN A 281 -1.72 -51.41 38.64
CA ASN A 281 -0.55 -52.26 38.85
C ASN A 281 -0.53 -52.92 40.25
N THR A 282 -1.11 -52.31 41.29
CA THR A 282 -1.30 -52.98 42.58
C THR A 282 -2.48 -53.98 42.55
N LEU A 283 -3.59 -53.64 41.89
CA LEU A 283 -4.76 -54.51 41.75
C LEU A 283 -4.44 -55.76 40.92
N CYS A 284 -3.70 -55.64 39.82
CA CYS A 284 -3.20 -56.77 39.04
C CYS A 284 -2.29 -57.68 39.88
N LYS A 285 -1.42 -57.12 40.74
CA LYS A 285 -0.59 -57.91 41.67
C LYS A 285 -1.42 -58.59 42.76
N GLN A 286 -2.48 -57.94 43.26
CA GLN A 286 -3.42 -58.53 44.22
C GLN A 286 -4.27 -59.63 43.58
N LEU A 287 -4.70 -59.45 42.33
CA LEU A 287 -5.37 -60.49 41.53
C LEU A 287 -4.46 -61.70 41.34
N LEU A 288 -3.24 -61.52 40.83
CA LEU A 288 -2.26 -62.60 40.68
C LEU A 288 -1.97 -63.33 42.01
N HIS A 289 -1.93 -62.59 43.12
CA HIS A 289 -1.79 -63.17 44.46
C HIS A 289 -3.05 -63.93 44.93
N SER A 290 -4.25 -63.51 44.51
CA SER A 290 -5.51 -64.23 44.76
C SER A 290 -5.66 -65.47 43.86
N GLU A 291 -5.20 -65.41 42.61
CA GLU A 291 -5.21 -66.52 41.65
C GLU A 291 -4.23 -67.61 42.09
N THR A 292 -2.99 -67.25 42.42
CA THR A 292 -2.00 -68.21 42.96
C THR A 292 -2.42 -68.81 44.30
N LYS A 293 -3.14 -68.07 45.16
CA LYS A 293 -3.82 -68.63 46.33
C LYS A 293 -4.92 -69.61 45.94
N LEU A 294 -5.79 -69.25 45.00
CA LEU A 294 -6.90 -70.09 44.54
C LEU A 294 -6.40 -71.36 43.81
N GLU A 295 -5.25 -71.30 43.15
CA GLU A 295 -4.53 -72.47 42.63
C GLU A 295 -3.93 -73.34 43.75
N ALA A 296 -3.30 -72.74 44.76
CA ALA A 296 -2.83 -73.46 45.94
C ALA A 296 -3.99 -74.12 46.71
N ASP A 297 -5.14 -73.45 46.81
CA ASP A 297 -6.36 -73.98 47.43
C ASP A 297 -7.01 -75.08 46.56
N LYS A 298 -6.93 -75.01 45.22
CA LYS A 298 -7.29 -76.13 44.32
C LYS A 298 -6.35 -77.33 44.51
N GLN A 299 -5.05 -77.10 44.68
CA GLN A 299 -4.07 -78.16 44.97
C GLN A 299 -4.28 -78.76 46.37
N ALA A 300 -4.63 -77.94 47.36
CA ALA A 300 -5.05 -78.38 48.68
C ALA A 300 -6.36 -79.18 48.60
N TYR A 301 -7.38 -78.70 47.88
CA TYR A 301 -8.66 -79.41 47.72
C TYR A 301 -8.50 -80.76 47.00
N THR A 302 -7.68 -80.83 45.94
CA THR A 302 -7.41 -82.10 45.25
C THR A 302 -6.60 -83.07 46.11
N THR A 303 -5.63 -82.60 46.89
CA THR A 303 -4.91 -83.46 47.85
C THR A 303 -5.79 -83.89 49.02
N TYR A 304 -6.61 -83.00 49.59
CA TYR A 304 -7.62 -83.35 50.59
C TYR A 304 -8.67 -84.32 50.05
N SER A 305 -9.10 -84.20 48.80
CA SER A 305 -10.01 -85.15 48.14
C SER A 305 -9.35 -86.52 47.93
N ARG A 306 -8.06 -86.56 47.57
CA ARG A 306 -7.29 -87.80 47.48
C ARG A 306 -7.12 -88.45 48.87
N ILE A 307 -6.78 -87.66 49.89
CA ILE A 307 -6.67 -88.10 51.28
C ILE A 307 -8.04 -88.56 51.80
N LEU A 308 -9.13 -87.88 51.44
CA LEU A 308 -10.49 -88.29 51.79
C LEU A 308 -10.79 -89.66 51.20
N LEU A 309 -10.60 -89.87 49.89
CA LEU A 309 -10.78 -91.18 49.24
C LEU A 309 -9.85 -92.27 49.83
N GLU A 310 -8.61 -91.94 50.19
CA GLU A 310 -7.70 -92.85 50.90
C GLU A 310 -8.24 -93.19 52.31
N THR A 311 -8.73 -92.21 53.07
CA THR A 311 -9.34 -92.44 54.40
C THR A 311 -10.68 -93.14 54.34
N GLU A 312 -11.53 -92.91 53.34
CA GLU A 312 -12.77 -93.62 53.10
C GLU A 312 -12.51 -95.07 52.72
N ARG A 313 -11.50 -95.33 51.88
CA ARG A 313 -11.03 -96.68 51.56
C ARG A 313 -10.43 -97.38 52.78
N ASN A 314 -9.63 -96.69 53.58
CA ASN A 314 -9.07 -97.22 54.82
C ASN A 314 -10.16 -97.44 55.88
N LEU A 315 -11.20 -96.62 55.92
CA LEU A 315 -12.37 -96.75 56.79
C LEU A 315 -13.33 -97.85 56.29
N PHE A 316 -13.39 -98.12 54.98
CA PHE A 316 -14.05 -99.29 54.42
C PHE A 316 -13.30 -100.57 54.79
N ASN A 317 -11.98 -100.60 54.63
CA ASN A 317 -11.12 -101.72 55.07
C ASN A 317 -11.22 -101.94 56.59
N ALA A 318 -11.12 -100.88 57.40
CA ALA A 318 -11.30 -100.96 58.84
C ALA A 318 -12.74 -101.37 59.23
N LYS A 319 -13.76 -101.08 58.41
CA LYS A 319 -15.12 -101.61 58.59
C LYS A 319 -15.23 -103.09 58.22
N THR A 320 -14.56 -103.58 57.16
CA THR A 320 -14.57 -105.01 56.83
C THR A 320 -13.74 -105.82 57.81
N GLU A 321 -12.60 -105.31 58.26
CA GLU A 321 -11.80 -105.85 59.37
C GLU A 321 -12.56 -105.80 60.70
N ASN A 322 -13.25 -104.70 61.03
CA ASN A 322 -14.09 -104.65 62.23
C ASN A 322 -15.31 -105.59 62.10
N ASN A 323 -15.85 -105.83 60.90
CA ASN A 323 -16.93 -106.79 60.69
C ASN A 323 -16.44 -108.25 60.82
N THR A 324 -15.23 -108.59 60.34
CA THR A 324 -14.65 -109.93 60.55
C THR A 324 -14.17 -110.10 62.00
N ALA A 325 -13.60 -109.07 62.62
CA ALA A 325 -13.30 -109.04 64.05
C ALA A 325 -14.57 -109.14 64.90
N GLN A 326 -15.67 -108.48 64.54
CA GLN A 326 -16.96 -108.60 65.23
C GLN A 326 -17.62 -109.96 64.98
N ALA A 327 -17.44 -110.57 63.81
CA ALA A 327 -17.85 -111.96 63.57
C ALA A 327 -17.04 -112.94 64.44
N ASN A 328 -15.71 -112.74 64.54
CA ASN A 328 -14.82 -113.50 65.40
C ASN A 328 -15.14 -113.27 66.88
N VAL A 329 -15.41 -112.04 67.31
CA VAL A 329 -15.88 -111.68 68.66
C VAL A 329 -17.26 -112.25 68.92
N ASN A 330 -18.16 -112.36 67.94
CA ASN A 330 -19.45 -113.03 68.09
C ASN A 330 -19.28 -114.56 68.18
N ASN A 331 -18.29 -115.15 67.50
CA ASN A 331 -17.96 -116.56 67.61
C ASN A 331 -17.29 -116.88 68.97
N ILE A 332 -16.34 -116.04 69.39
CA ILE A 332 -15.73 -116.05 70.73
C ILE A 332 -16.78 -115.75 71.80
N ARG A 333 -17.78 -114.89 71.56
CA ARG A 333 -18.92 -114.68 72.46
C ARG A 333 -19.79 -115.93 72.56
N LYS A 334 -20.04 -116.67 71.48
CA LYS A 334 -20.75 -117.97 71.55
C LYS A 334 -19.93 -119.05 72.28
N GLN A 335 -18.60 -119.06 72.12
CA GLN A 335 -17.71 -119.93 72.90
C GLN A 335 -17.66 -119.50 74.37
N LEU A 336 -17.64 -118.19 74.63
CA LEU A 336 -17.68 -117.58 75.96
C LEU A 336 -19.04 -117.77 76.60
N GLU A 337 -20.16 -117.78 75.87
CA GLU A 337 -21.50 -118.10 76.37
C GLU A 337 -21.57 -119.56 76.82
N LYS A 338 -20.97 -120.49 76.06
CA LYS A 338 -20.77 -121.88 76.54
C LYS A 338 -19.89 -121.92 77.81
N LYS A 339 -18.77 -121.21 77.81
CA LYS A 339 -17.90 -121.10 79.01
C LYS A 339 -18.53 -120.28 80.15
N VAL A 340 -19.54 -119.46 79.88
CA VAL A 340 -20.32 -118.67 80.85
C VAL A 340 -21.48 -119.48 81.39
N LEU A 341 -22.02 -120.45 80.65
CA LEU A 341 -22.90 -121.48 81.20
C LEU A 341 -22.12 -122.43 82.12
N GLU A 342 -20.97 -122.96 81.65
CA GLU A 342 -20.05 -123.72 82.50
C GLU A 342 -19.61 -122.93 83.75
N LYS A 343 -19.25 -121.65 83.57
CA LYS A 343 -18.91 -120.73 84.67
C LYS A 343 -20.13 -120.36 85.51
N GLN A 344 -21.36 -120.32 85.00
CA GLN A 344 -22.58 -120.08 85.80
C GLN A 344 -22.92 -121.28 86.68
N ASP A 345 -22.63 -122.51 86.25
CA ASP A 345 -22.76 -123.70 87.09
C ASP A 345 -21.63 -123.85 88.12
N LEU A 346 -20.53 -123.11 87.95
CA LEU A 346 -19.52 -122.87 88.98
C LEU A 346 -19.82 -121.62 89.84
N GLU A 347 -20.42 -120.57 89.27
CA GLU A 347 -20.79 -119.33 89.96
C GLU A 347 -22.09 -119.44 90.75
N LYS A 348 -22.94 -120.44 90.51
CA LYS A 348 -23.97 -120.83 91.49
C LYS A 348 -23.29 -121.26 92.79
N LYS A 349 -22.30 -122.17 92.70
CA LYS A 349 -21.50 -122.65 93.83
C LYS A 349 -20.68 -121.53 94.49
N ILE A 350 -20.08 -120.64 93.69
CA ILE A 350 -19.28 -119.51 94.20
C ILE A 350 -20.14 -118.32 94.64
N SER A 351 -21.40 -118.17 94.21
CA SER A 351 -22.33 -117.14 94.73
C SER A 351 -23.15 -117.59 95.93
N GLU A 352 -23.16 -118.89 96.23
CA GLU A 352 -23.38 -119.40 97.58
C GLU A 352 -22.25 -118.93 98.52
N GLU A 353 -20.97 -118.98 98.09
CA GLU A 353 -19.81 -118.49 98.86
C GLU A 353 -19.61 -116.95 98.88
N LEU A 354 -20.06 -116.22 97.86
CA LEU A 354 -19.81 -114.76 97.71
C LEU A 354 -20.97 -113.85 98.14
N ARG A 355 -22.10 -114.41 98.60
CA ARG A 355 -23.09 -113.61 99.36
C ARG A 355 -22.47 -112.99 100.63
N ASP A 356 -21.40 -113.57 101.14
CA ASP A 356 -20.71 -113.16 102.36
C ASP A 356 -19.85 -111.89 102.22
N ARG A 357 -19.73 -111.27 101.03
CA ARG A 357 -18.77 -110.16 100.78
C ARG A 357 -19.34 -108.89 100.10
N LEU A 358 -20.41 -108.38 100.71
CA LEU A 358 -20.91 -106.99 100.71
C LEU A 358 -19.99 -105.83 100.19
N THR A 359 -20.50 -105.10 99.18
CA THR A 359 -20.52 -103.60 99.03
C THR A 359 -19.26 -102.70 99.15
N ALA A 360 -18.97 -101.90 98.10
CA ALA A 360 -18.29 -100.57 98.15
C ALA A 360 -18.54 -99.74 96.85
N GLN A 361 -18.28 -98.41 96.81
CA GLN A 361 -18.90 -97.48 95.83
C GLN A 361 -18.21 -96.08 95.59
N LYS A 362 -18.21 -95.57 94.32
CA LYS A 362 -18.08 -94.16 93.79
C LYS A 362 -16.86 -93.23 94.11
N ALA A 363 -16.33 -92.53 93.08
CA ALA A 363 -15.87 -91.10 93.11
C ALA A 363 -15.38 -90.56 91.73
N ALA A 364 -15.69 -89.30 91.36
CA ALA A 364 -15.06 -88.49 90.26
C ALA A 364 -15.56 -87.02 90.26
N ASN A 365 -14.70 -85.98 90.04
CA ASN A 365 -15.12 -84.57 89.76
C ASN A 365 -13.99 -83.51 89.50
N TYR A 366 -14.27 -82.51 88.63
CA TYR A 366 -13.72 -81.13 88.40
C TYR A 366 -12.21 -80.77 88.49
N ALA A 367 -11.54 -79.98 87.60
CA ALA A 367 -11.81 -79.33 86.28
C ALA A 367 -12.09 -77.79 86.11
N ASN A 368 -12.21 -76.94 87.14
CA ASN A 368 -12.82 -75.58 86.99
C ASN A 368 -11.90 -74.31 86.99
N LYS A 369 -10.61 -74.34 86.56
CA LYS A 369 -9.60 -73.35 87.06
C LYS A 369 -8.93 -72.31 86.12
N ILE A 370 -9.33 -72.13 84.86
CA ILE A 370 -8.45 -71.51 83.81
C ILE A 370 -8.66 -69.99 83.54
N ASN A 371 -9.73 -69.37 84.02
CA ASN A 371 -10.38 -68.22 83.34
C ASN A 371 -9.82 -66.77 83.58
N ILE A 372 -8.53 -66.56 83.87
CA ILE A 372 -8.01 -65.28 84.44
C ILE A 372 -7.17 -64.42 83.45
N ASN A 373 -6.79 -64.95 82.29
CA ASN A 373 -5.58 -64.57 81.56
C ASN A 373 -5.62 -63.29 80.66
N VAL A 374 -6.39 -62.24 81.00
CA VAL A 374 -6.85 -61.22 80.02
C VAL A 374 -6.40 -59.76 80.29
N GLN A 375 -5.84 -59.40 81.45
CA GLN A 375 -5.75 -57.98 81.87
C GLN A 375 -4.51 -57.17 81.42
N ASP A 376 -3.42 -57.78 80.94
CA ASP A 376 -2.11 -57.09 80.88
C ASP A 376 -1.90 -56.06 79.75
N GLN A 377 -2.78 -55.98 78.74
CA GLN A 377 -2.52 -55.24 77.49
C GLN A 377 -2.52 -53.70 77.62
N SER A 378 -2.94 -53.12 78.74
CA SER A 378 -3.20 -51.67 78.87
C SER A 378 -1.95 -50.76 78.96
N ARG A 379 -0.72 -51.31 78.96
CA ARG A 379 0.50 -50.59 79.38
C ARG A 379 1.25 -49.82 78.30
N GLU A 380 0.97 -50.05 77.02
CA GLU A 380 1.89 -49.71 75.91
C GLU A 380 1.86 -48.22 75.49
N LEU A 381 0.77 -47.50 75.79
CA LEU A 381 0.48 -46.17 75.27
C LEU A 381 1.34 -45.02 75.84
N LEU A 382 1.94 -45.16 77.03
CA LEU A 382 2.71 -44.07 77.67
C LEU A 382 3.94 -43.63 76.86
N THR A 383 4.47 -44.51 76.02
CA THR A 383 5.81 -44.40 75.42
C THR A 383 5.95 -43.28 74.38
N GLN A 384 4.84 -42.72 73.88
CA GLN A 384 4.84 -41.78 72.75
C GLN A 384 5.11 -40.32 73.15
N ILE A 385 4.82 -39.92 74.40
CA ILE A 385 4.84 -38.51 74.84
C ILE A 385 6.26 -37.91 74.80
N VAL A 386 7.27 -38.69 75.17
CA VAL A 386 8.69 -38.28 75.32
C VAL A 386 9.32 -37.80 74.00
N GLN A 387 8.74 -38.14 72.85
CA GLN A 387 9.30 -37.78 71.54
C GLN A 387 9.08 -36.29 71.19
N MET A 388 8.05 -35.64 71.75
CA MET A 388 7.71 -34.25 71.42
C MET A 388 8.68 -33.23 72.03
N GLU A 389 9.19 -33.49 73.23
CA GLU A 389 9.99 -32.52 74.01
C GLU A 389 11.34 -32.21 73.35
N ASN A 390 11.95 -33.20 72.66
CA ASN A 390 13.24 -33.06 71.98
C ASN A 390 13.22 -32.09 70.79
N GLN A 391 12.05 -31.74 70.25
CA GLN A 391 11.97 -30.91 69.05
C GLN A 391 12.12 -29.42 69.38
N ILE A 392 11.62 -28.97 70.53
CA ILE A 392 11.61 -27.56 70.98
C ILE A 392 13.04 -27.02 71.15
N ALA A 393 13.95 -27.84 71.69
CA ALA A 393 15.32 -27.46 72.00
C ALA A 393 16.19 -27.09 70.77
N LYS A 394 15.74 -27.34 69.54
CA LYS A 394 16.48 -26.97 68.31
C LYS A 394 16.27 -25.53 67.88
N ASP A 395 15.07 -24.97 68.09
CA ASP A 395 14.71 -23.66 67.52
C ASP A 395 15.33 -22.49 68.29
N GLU A 396 15.51 -22.63 69.60
CA GLU A 396 16.17 -21.61 70.45
C GLU A 396 17.60 -21.30 70.00
N LEU A 397 18.33 -22.33 69.52
CA LEU A 397 19.69 -22.22 69.02
C LEU A 397 19.80 -21.34 67.77
N GLY A 398 18.76 -21.32 66.92
CA GLY A 398 18.69 -20.48 65.73
C GLY A 398 18.60 -18.98 66.03
N VAL A 399 17.92 -18.61 67.13
CA VAL A 399 17.74 -17.21 67.56
C VAL A 399 19.04 -16.59 68.04
N ALA A 400 19.87 -17.35 68.76
CA ALA A 400 21.15 -16.88 69.29
C ALA A 400 22.12 -16.42 68.18
N HIS A 401 22.24 -17.22 67.10
CA HIS A 401 23.14 -16.91 65.98
C HIS A 401 22.83 -15.59 65.26
N LYS A 402 21.55 -15.19 65.19
CA LYS A 402 21.17 -13.93 64.51
C LYS A 402 21.53 -12.69 65.33
N LYS A 403 21.41 -12.75 66.67
CA LYS A 403 21.75 -11.61 67.56
C LYS A 403 23.25 -11.25 67.50
N ALA A 404 24.13 -12.25 67.41
CA ALA A 404 25.58 -12.02 67.35
C ALA A 404 26.02 -11.17 66.14
N ARG A 405 25.40 -11.36 64.97
CA ARG A 405 25.78 -10.69 63.71
C ARG A 405 25.51 -9.18 63.72
N ASN A 406 24.41 -8.73 64.32
CA ASN A 406 24.09 -7.29 64.39
C ASN A 406 25.15 -6.49 65.17
N LYS A 407 25.71 -7.05 66.24
CA LYS A 407 26.64 -6.32 67.11
C LYS A 407 27.91 -5.88 66.35
N GLN A 408 28.48 -6.77 65.53
CA GLN A 408 29.68 -6.49 64.71
C GLN A 408 29.47 -5.39 63.65
N GLN A 409 28.22 -5.07 63.29
CA GLN A 409 27.91 -4.01 62.35
C GLN A 409 27.73 -2.64 63.04
N GLN A 410 27.40 -2.63 64.33
CA GLN A 410 27.30 -1.41 65.13
C GLN A 410 28.70 -0.81 65.42
N GLU A 411 29.66 -1.66 65.78
CA GLU A 411 31.01 -1.27 66.22
C GLU A 411 31.75 -0.49 65.12
N LYS A 412 31.67 -0.94 63.85
CA LYS A 412 32.31 -0.31 62.68
C LYS A 412 31.81 1.09 62.32
N VAL A 413 30.61 1.48 62.74
CA VAL A 413 30.10 2.85 62.48
C VAL A 413 30.83 3.86 63.37
N SER A 414 31.01 3.50 64.65
CA SER A 414 31.64 4.38 65.65
C SER A 414 33.13 4.68 65.41
N GLU A 415 33.83 3.85 64.62
CA GLU A 415 35.22 4.09 64.25
C GLU A 415 35.33 5.23 63.21
N LEU A 416 34.43 5.26 62.21
CA LEU A 416 34.43 6.23 61.11
C LEU A 416 34.04 7.64 61.56
N GLU A 417 33.07 7.76 62.47
CA GLU A 417 32.67 9.05 63.06
C GLU A 417 33.86 9.74 63.74
N ARG A 418 34.73 8.96 64.39
CA ARG A 418 35.89 9.46 65.14
C ARG A 418 37.05 9.96 64.25
N GLU A 419 37.11 9.58 62.98
CA GLU A 419 38.12 10.10 62.05
C GLU A 419 37.78 11.51 61.56
N ILE A 420 36.48 11.79 61.36
CA ILE A 420 35.99 13.07 60.83
C ILE A 420 36.34 14.23 61.77
N ASP A 421 36.04 14.11 63.07
CA ASP A 421 36.28 15.17 64.06
C ASP A 421 37.75 15.63 64.14
N ASN A 422 38.68 14.69 63.96
CA ASN A 422 40.12 14.99 63.98
C ASN A 422 40.56 15.86 62.79
N THR A 423 39.89 15.77 61.65
CA THR A 423 40.22 16.59 60.46
C THR A 423 39.75 18.05 60.64
N ASN A 424 38.57 18.27 61.22
CA ASN A 424 38.01 19.59 61.45
C ASN A 424 38.89 20.45 62.37
N LEU A 425 39.47 19.85 63.42
CA LEU A 425 40.38 20.50 64.37
C LEU A 425 41.72 20.99 63.78
N LEU A 426 42.08 20.54 62.56
CA LEU A 426 43.28 21.02 61.86
C LEU A 426 42.99 22.30 61.06
N ILE A 427 41.80 22.39 60.45
CA ILE A 427 41.42 23.50 59.56
C ILE A 427 41.38 24.83 60.33
N THR A 428 40.70 24.86 61.49
CA THR A 428 40.50 26.07 62.30
C THR A 428 41.81 26.71 62.78
N LYS A 429 42.92 25.98 62.81
CA LYS A 429 44.24 26.52 63.18
C LYS A 429 44.87 27.36 62.07
N LEU A 430 44.74 26.92 60.82
CA LEU A 430 45.34 27.58 59.66
C LEU A 430 44.65 28.91 59.31
N GLU A 431 43.35 29.00 59.56
CA GLU A 431 42.57 30.23 59.32
C GLU A 431 43.01 31.40 60.22
N GLY A 432 43.45 31.12 61.44
CA GLY A 432 43.91 32.13 62.39
C GLY A 432 45.23 32.81 62.00
N GLU A 433 46.16 32.05 61.42
CA GLU A 433 47.49 32.56 61.02
C GLU A 433 47.40 33.58 59.88
N ILE A 434 46.48 33.37 58.94
CA ILE A 434 46.25 34.25 57.78
C ILE A 434 45.77 35.64 58.23
N HIS A 435 44.91 35.71 59.26
CA HIS A 435 44.34 36.97 59.72
C HIS A 435 45.40 37.96 60.26
N HIS A 436 46.44 37.46 60.95
CA HIS A 436 47.51 38.30 61.48
C HIS A 436 48.43 38.90 60.40
N ALA A 437 48.56 38.27 59.22
CA ALA A 437 49.42 38.77 58.16
C ALA A 437 48.91 40.10 57.56
N ASN A 438 47.60 40.22 57.30
CA ASN A 438 47.00 41.38 56.64
C ASN A 438 47.17 42.69 57.43
N ILE A 439 47.04 42.65 58.76
CA ILE A 439 47.11 43.83 59.65
C ILE A 439 48.50 44.52 59.58
N SER A 440 49.53 43.81 59.14
CA SER A 440 50.90 44.33 58.98
C SER A 440 51.08 45.18 57.71
N VAL A 441 50.22 45.00 56.69
CA VAL A 441 50.37 45.64 55.37
C VAL A 441 49.88 47.08 55.39
N GLU A 442 48.66 47.31 55.90
CA GLU A 442 47.98 48.62 55.87
C GLU A 442 48.82 49.75 56.49
N ARG A 443 49.53 49.44 57.57
CA ARG A 443 50.36 50.39 58.33
C ARG A 443 51.53 50.99 57.54
N LYS A 444 51.94 50.39 56.42
CA LYS A 444 53.06 50.90 55.60
C LYS A 444 52.62 51.91 54.54
N GLN A 445 51.35 51.89 54.13
CA GLN A 445 50.86 52.72 53.01
C GLN A 445 50.80 54.22 53.37
N GLY A 446 50.28 54.55 54.57
CA GLY A 446 49.96 55.94 54.95
C GLY A 446 51.15 56.90 55.12
N ASN A 447 52.40 56.42 55.06
CA ASN A 447 53.59 57.28 55.17
C ASN A 447 53.98 57.96 53.83
N ILE A 448 53.46 57.48 52.70
CA ILE A 448 53.89 57.94 51.36
C ILE A 448 53.26 59.30 51.00
N ASP A 449 51.97 59.50 51.32
CA ASP A 449 51.18 60.66 50.86
C ASP A 449 51.63 62.01 51.44
N ILE A 450 52.40 62.00 52.53
CA ILE A 450 52.83 63.20 53.25
C ILE A 450 53.93 63.97 52.47
N LEU A 451 54.75 63.28 51.67
CA LEU A 451 55.90 63.90 51.00
C LEU A 451 55.51 64.75 49.79
N ASN A 452 54.47 64.38 49.04
CA ASN A 452 54.10 65.03 47.78
C ASN A 452 53.67 66.50 47.97
N LYS A 453 53.04 66.86 49.10
CA LYS A 453 52.49 68.20 49.38
C LYS A 453 53.52 69.32 49.64
N LYS A 454 54.82 69.06 49.40
CA LYS A 454 55.90 70.07 49.48
C LYS A 454 56.33 70.64 48.13
N LEU A 455 56.10 69.95 47.01
CA LEU A 455 56.68 70.32 45.71
C LEU A 455 56.00 71.54 45.06
N GLU A 456 54.67 71.62 45.13
CA GLU A 456 53.81 72.56 44.37
C GLU A 456 53.99 74.05 44.70
N ARG A 457 54.85 74.39 45.67
CA ARG A 457 54.89 75.74 46.28
C ARG A 457 55.94 76.68 45.69
N LEU A 458 56.85 76.19 44.85
CA LEU A 458 58.02 76.95 44.34
C LEU A 458 57.87 77.49 42.91
N ILE A 459 56.80 77.15 42.18
CA ILE A 459 56.66 77.43 40.74
C ILE A 459 56.00 78.80 40.45
N ARG A 460 55.57 79.54 41.48
CA ARG A 460 54.58 80.63 41.33
C ARG A 460 55.15 82.04 41.12
N ASP A 461 56.46 82.24 41.26
CA ASP A 461 57.00 83.55 41.69
C ASP A 461 57.81 84.37 40.64
N CYS A 462 57.90 83.97 39.35
CA CYS A 462 58.81 84.62 38.36
C CYS A 462 58.18 84.93 36.97
N GLY A 463 58.20 86.20 36.55
CA GLY A 463 57.83 86.72 35.21
C GLY A 463 58.10 88.25 35.12
N GLY A 464 57.98 88.97 33.99
CA GLY A 464 57.64 88.62 32.60
C GLY A 464 58.34 89.57 31.60
N GLN A 465 57.82 89.81 30.37
CA GLN A 465 58.56 90.56 29.31
C GLN A 465 57.67 91.31 28.28
N GLU A 466 58.22 92.35 27.62
CA GLU A 466 57.61 93.15 26.52
C GLU A 466 58.58 93.33 25.32
N ILE A 467 58.10 93.92 24.21
CA ILE A 467 58.57 93.64 22.82
C ILE A 467 58.45 94.87 21.87
N GLY A 468 59.18 94.93 20.73
CA GLY A 468 59.34 96.14 19.89
C GLY A 468 59.57 95.93 18.36
N PRO A 469 59.58 96.97 17.50
CA PRO A 469 59.10 96.90 16.10
C PRO A 469 59.71 95.90 15.10
N LEU A 470 60.85 95.23 15.36
CA LEU A 470 61.21 94.03 14.57
C LEU A 470 60.12 92.94 14.76
N ASP A 471 59.57 92.88 15.97
CA ASP A 471 58.43 92.07 16.37
C ASP A 471 57.14 92.41 15.62
N ALA A 472 57.04 93.55 14.91
CA ALA A 472 55.90 93.82 14.03
C ALA A 472 55.99 93.01 12.72
N GLN A 473 57.20 92.85 12.18
CA GLN A 473 57.44 92.01 10.99
C GLN A 473 57.43 90.53 11.36
N VAL A 474 58.00 90.17 12.53
CA VAL A 474 57.82 88.85 13.13
C VAL A 474 56.35 88.60 13.44
N ASN A 475 55.54 89.56 13.89
CA ASN A 475 54.09 89.35 14.10
C ASN A 475 53.32 89.09 12.79
N ASN A 476 53.74 89.66 11.65
CA ASN A 476 53.15 89.31 10.36
C ASN A 476 53.60 87.92 9.87
N LEU A 477 54.86 87.53 10.12
CA LEU A 477 55.30 86.15 9.88
C LEU A 477 54.62 85.16 10.84
N ASN A 478 54.41 85.52 12.11
CA ASN A 478 53.67 84.74 13.11
C ASN A 478 52.19 84.63 12.77
N LYS A 479 51.60 85.59 12.04
CA LYS A 479 50.25 85.45 11.47
C LYS A 479 50.23 84.48 10.28
N ALA A 480 51.24 84.51 9.41
CA ALA A 480 51.35 83.53 8.32
C ALA A 480 51.64 82.11 8.83
N ILE A 481 52.53 81.99 9.82
CA ILE A 481 52.80 80.76 10.57
C ILE A 481 51.53 80.35 11.33
N GLY A 482 50.83 81.29 11.97
CA GLY A 482 49.57 81.06 12.67
C GLY A 482 48.51 80.44 11.76
N LEU A 483 48.25 81.04 10.59
CA LEU A 483 47.33 80.47 9.60
C LEU A 483 47.78 79.07 9.12
N LYS A 484 49.08 78.79 9.03
CA LYS A 484 49.57 77.43 8.75
C LYS A 484 49.50 76.50 9.96
N GLN A 485 49.57 77.01 11.18
CA GLN A 485 49.36 76.26 12.41
C GLN A 485 47.87 75.93 12.60
N ASP A 486 46.97 76.81 12.15
CA ASP A 486 45.53 76.60 12.09
C ASP A 486 45.18 75.55 11.02
N GLU A 487 45.72 75.65 9.79
CA GLU A 487 45.60 74.60 8.76
C GLU A 487 46.14 73.24 9.24
N ILE A 488 47.30 73.23 9.91
CA ILE A 488 47.86 72.01 10.53
C ILE A 488 46.92 71.50 11.63
N GLY A 489 46.35 72.38 12.46
CA GLY A 489 45.41 72.03 13.52
C GLY A 489 44.08 71.46 12.99
N GLU A 490 43.57 71.96 11.86
CA GLU A 490 42.40 71.39 11.18
C GLU A 490 42.70 70.00 10.61
N LEU A 491 43.88 69.81 10.00
CA LEU A 491 44.34 68.52 9.49
C LEU A 491 44.63 67.52 10.62
N GLU A 492 45.21 67.95 11.74
CA GLU A 492 45.39 67.15 12.96
C GLU A 492 44.02 66.76 13.55
N GLN A 493 43.04 67.67 13.59
CA GLN A 493 41.67 67.34 14.02
C GLN A 493 40.92 66.43 13.04
N GLN A 494 41.20 66.48 11.74
CA GLN A 494 40.68 65.50 10.78
C GLN A 494 41.34 64.13 10.99
N TRP A 495 42.67 64.08 11.06
CA TRP A 495 43.42 62.86 11.31
C TRP A 495 43.02 62.19 12.64
N LEU A 496 42.83 62.96 13.71
CA LEU A 496 42.33 62.46 15.00
C LEU A 496 40.89 61.94 14.90
N ARG A 497 40.02 62.52 14.06
CA ARG A 497 38.67 61.97 13.82
C ARG A 497 38.75 60.64 13.08
N GLU A 498 39.48 60.59 11.96
CA GLU A 498 39.70 59.37 11.18
C GLU A 498 40.39 58.27 12.01
N GLN A 499 41.33 58.63 12.88
CA GLN A 499 41.97 57.70 13.81
C GLN A 499 40.99 57.18 14.88
N ASN A 500 40.12 58.04 15.43
CA ASN A 500 39.09 57.60 16.38
C ASN A 500 38.05 56.69 15.71
N GLU A 501 37.61 57.00 14.50
CA GLU A 501 36.72 56.13 13.72
C GLU A 501 37.40 54.79 13.39
N LEU A 502 38.69 54.79 13.02
CA LEU A 502 39.47 53.57 12.84
C LEU A 502 39.55 52.75 14.14
N VAL A 503 39.74 53.38 15.30
CA VAL A 503 39.75 52.71 16.61
C VAL A 503 38.36 52.14 16.95
N VAL A 504 37.25 52.84 16.65
CA VAL A 504 35.90 52.29 16.80
C VAL A 504 35.71 51.06 15.92
N ASN A 505 36.05 51.16 14.62
CA ASN A 505 35.97 50.05 13.67
C ASN A 505 36.84 48.85 14.06
N ILE A 506 38.03 49.07 14.63
CA ILE A 506 38.88 48.00 15.18
C ILE A 506 38.20 47.33 16.39
N ASN A 507 37.67 48.12 17.34
CA ASN A 507 36.95 47.58 18.49
C ASN A 507 35.70 46.79 18.10
N GLU A 508 34.99 47.18 17.04
CA GLU A 508 33.86 46.41 16.50
C GLU A 508 34.31 45.14 15.77
N ARG A 509 35.39 45.21 14.96
CA ARG A 509 36.01 44.04 14.34
C ARG A 509 36.43 43.00 15.39
N ASP A 510 36.99 43.42 16.52
CA ASP A 510 37.40 42.50 17.59
C ASP A 510 36.22 41.93 18.37
N LYS A 511 35.18 42.71 18.69
CA LYS A 511 33.91 42.17 19.24
C LYS A 511 33.26 41.14 18.30
N LEU A 512 33.27 41.40 17.00
CA LEU A 512 32.78 40.46 15.99
C LEU A 512 33.64 39.20 15.94
N ALA A 513 34.98 39.33 15.97
CA ALA A 513 35.89 38.19 16.04
C ALA A 513 35.66 37.33 17.29
N GLU A 514 35.51 37.94 18.48
CA GLU A 514 35.13 37.23 19.71
C GLU A 514 33.82 36.46 19.53
N SER A 515 32.79 37.10 18.95
CA SER A 515 31.48 36.48 18.69
C SER A 515 31.60 35.27 17.76
N VAL A 516 32.45 35.35 16.72
CA VAL A 516 32.74 34.25 15.80
C VAL A 516 33.47 33.11 16.52
N THR A 517 34.47 33.40 17.38
CA THR A 517 35.11 32.32 18.16
C THR A 517 34.13 31.67 19.14
N ARG A 518 33.19 32.42 19.72
CA ARG A 518 32.14 31.89 20.60
C ARG A 518 31.18 30.97 19.84
N ILE A 519 30.71 31.39 18.66
CA ILE A 519 29.85 30.58 17.80
C ILE A 519 30.58 29.31 17.34
N ASN A 520 31.85 29.41 16.93
CA ASN A 520 32.65 28.23 16.55
C ASN A 520 32.84 27.24 17.71
N LYS A 521 33.07 27.73 18.93
CA LYS A 521 33.11 26.89 20.15
C LYS A 521 31.76 26.22 20.41
N GLN A 522 30.64 26.95 20.29
CA GLN A 522 29.29 26.38 20.44
C GLN A 522 28.98 25.32 19.36
N LEU A 523 29.33 25.58 18.11
CA LEU A 523 29.19 24.64 16.99
C LEU A 523 30.00 23.36 17.25
N SER A 524 31.26 23.48 17.70
CA SER A 524 32.10 22.33 18.06
C SER A 524 31.50 21.49 19.20
N ILE A 525 30.92 22.12 20.22
CA ILE A 525 30.22 21.42 21.31
C ILE A 525 28.96 20.70 20.77
N LEU A 526 28.21 21.33 19.87
CA LEU A 526 27.01 20.75 19.27
C LEU A 526 27.32 19.58 18.34
N THR A 527 28.38 19.66 17.52
CA THR A 527 28.80 18.54 16.66
C THR A 527 29.32 17.36 17.49
N GLN A 528 30.09 17.62 18.56
CA GLN A 528 30.48 16.56 19.50
C GLN A 528 29.29 15.92 20.21
N LYS A 529 28.29 16.71 20.65
CA LYS A 529 27.05 16.17 21.23
C LYS A 529 26.26 15.33 20.22
N LYS A 530 26.14 15.80 18.97
CA LYS A 530 25.50 15.04 17.89
C LYS A 530 26.20 13.70 17.68
N LEU A 531 27.53 13.67 17.56
CA LEU A 531 28.30 12.44 17.37
C LEU A 531 28.14 11.43 18.52
N ARG A 532 27.94 11.87 19.77
CA ARG A 532 27.62 10.96 20.88
C ARG A 532 26.23 10.33 20.71
N ILE A 533 25.22 11.15 20.43
CA ILE A 533 23.83 10.70 20.23
C ILE A 533 23.72 9.78 18.99
N ASP A 534 24.37 10.13 17.88
CA ASP A 534 24.44 9.29 16.67
C ASP A 534 25.07 7.91 16.98
N ASN A 535 26.12 7.87 17.81
CA ASN A 535 26.75 6.62 18.25
C ASN A 535 25.87 5.80 19.21
N GLU A 536 25.17 6.45 20.15
CA GLU A 536 24.21 5.81 21.06
C GLU A 536 23.05 5.18 20.29
N ILE A 537 22.50 5.88 19.30
CA ILE A 537 21.49 5.37 18.36
C ILE A 537 22.04 4.18 17.55
N ALA A 538 23.32 4.22 17.13
CA ALA A 538 23.97 3.12 16.43
C ALA A 538 24.31 1.90 17.33
N ILE A 539 24.35 2.07 18.65
CA ILE A 539 24.44 0.96 19.63
C ILE A 539 23.05 0.33 19.80
N GLN A 540 22.03 1.13 20.14
CA GLN A 540 20.64 0.67 20.29
C GLN A 540 20.09 0.02 19.00
N GLY A 541 20.51 0.52 17.84
CA GLY A 541 20.17 -0.05 16.54
C GLY A 541 20.78 -1.44 16.29
N ARG A 542 21.93 -1.76 16.91
CA ARG A 542 22.52 -3.12 16.89
C ARG A 542 21.78 -4.03 17.85
N GLU A 543 21.63 -3.61 19.11
CA GLU A 543 20.88 -4.36 20.14
C GLU A 543 19.47 -4.74 19.68
N LYS A 544 18.73 -3.78 19.09
CA LYS A 544 17.40 -4.01 18.50
C LYS A 544 17.41 -5.00 17.33
N ASN A 545 18.51 -5.09 16.58
CA ASN A 545 18.64 -6.06 15.49
C ASN A 545 19.08 -7.44 15.98
N ASP A 546 19.80 -7.53 17.10
CA ASP A 546 20.18 -8.81 17.72
C ASP A 546 18.99 -9.42 18.49
N LEU A 547 18.24 -8.64 19.27
CA LEU A 547 16.97 -9.07 19.86
C LEU A 547 15.95 -9.53 18.80
N LYS A 548 15.93 -8.91 17.60
CA LYS A 548 15.12 -9.38 16.46
C LYS A 548 15.57 -10.73 15.92
N LYS A 549 16.87 -11.06 15.95
CA LYS A 549 17.36 -12.40 15.57
C LYS A 549 16.89 -13.41 16.59
N GLU A 550 17.06 -13.14 17.88
CA GLU A 550 16.64 -14.02 18.99
C GLU A 550 15.13 -14.28 18.96
N LEU A 551 14.30 -13.24 18.79
CA LEU A 551 12.85 -13.37 18.65
C LEU A 551 12.49 -14.20 17.41
N LYS A 552 13.22 -14.05 16.30
CA LYS A 552 13.03 -14.91 15.11
C LYS A 552 13.49 -16.35 15.34
N HIS A 553 14.53 -16.61 16.14
CA HIS A 553 14.91 -17.95 16.56
C HIS A 553 13.80 -18.59 17.41
N LEU A 554 13.27 -17.87 18.40
CA LEU A 554 12.13 -18.33 19.21
C LEU A 554 10.86 -18.57 18.36
N GLN A 555 10.60 -17.77 17.32
CA GLN A 555 9.53 -18.03 16.35
C GLN A 555 9.78 -19.30 15.52
N ASN A 556 11.03 -19.57 15.13
CA ASN A 556 11.39 -20.82 14.45
C ASN A 556 11.23 -22.04 15.39
N ASP A 557 11.56 -21.90 16.67
CA ASP A 557 11.39 -22.98 17.65
C ASP A 557 9.92 -23.19 18.04
N ILE A 558 9.11 -22.14 18.16
CA ILE A 558 7.65 -22.24 18.33
C ILE A 558 7.01 -22.91 17.11
N THR A 559 7.37 -22.52 15.88
CA THR A 559 6.85 -23.20 14.68
C THR A 559 7.33 -24.64 14.59
N ARG A 560 8.57 -24.94 14.97
CA ARG A 560 9.07 -26.33 15.10
C ARG A 560 8.25 -27.13 16.11
N ILE A 561 8.02 -26.62 17.32
CA ILE A 561 7.19 -27.24 18.36
C ILE A 561 5.77 -27.46 17.84
N ASN A 562 5.15 -26.47 17.20
CA ASN A 562 3.83 -26.61 16.60
C ASN A 562 3.80 -27.67 15.48
N THR A 563 4.86 -27.85 14.68
CA THR A 563 4.96 -28.98 13.73
C THR A 563 5.22 -30.33 14.38
N MET A 564 5.69 -30.38 15.63
CA MET A 564 5.77 -31.62 16.41
C MET A 564 4.41 -31.94 17.03
N ILE A 565 3.73 -30.96 17.65
CA ILE A 565 2.36 -31.10 18.17
C ILE A 565 1.38 -31.49 17.06
N ALA A 566 1.47 -30.88 15.88
CA ALA A 566 0.63 -31.25 14.74
C ALA A 566 0.87 -32.70 14.26
N LYS A 567 2.12 -33.20 14.33
CA LYS A 567 2.42 -34.61 14.05
C LYS A 567 1.85 -35.52 15.13
N GLU A 568 2.10 -35.19 16.39
CA GLU A 568 1.64 -35.96 17.55
C GLU A 568 0.11 -36.09 17.54
N LYS A 569 -0.60 -34.99 17.22
CA LYS A 569 -2.05 -35.00 17.03
C LYS A 569 -2.50 -35.83 15.82
N THR A 570 -1.75 -35.84 14.71
CA THR A 570 -2.08 -36.77 13.60
C THR A 570 -1.81 -38.24 13.95
N THR A 571 -0.83 -38.55 14.80
CA THR A 571 -0.63 -39.92 15.30
C THR A 571 -1.66 -40.30 16.36
N GLU A 572 -2.06 -39.38 17.23
CA GLU A 572 -3.20 -39.51 18.14
C GLU A 572 -4.49 -39.80 17.34
N GLU A 573 -4.86 -38.95 16.37
CA GLU A 573 -6.01 -39.16 15.49
C GLU A 573 -5.93 -40.47 14.69
N CYS A 574 -4.74 -40.93 14.29
CA CYS A 574 -4.57 -42.26 13.68
C CYS A 574 -4.84 -43.39 14.68
N LEU A 575 -4.19 -43.38 15.85
CA LEU A 575 -4.37 -44.40 16.89
C LEU A 575 -5.82 -44.44 17.39
N ASP A 576 -6.46 -43.28 17.52
CA ASP A 576 -7.85 -43.15 17.97
C ASP A 576 -8.84 -43.68 16.92
N ASN A 577 -8.50 -43.61 15.62
CA ASN A 577 -9.26 -44.25 14.55
C ASN A 577 -8.96 -45.76 14.43
N GLU A 578 -7.71 -46.20 14.66
CA GLU A 578 -7.36 -47.62 14.74
C GLU A 578 -8.07 -48.29 15.92
N ASN A 579 -8.09 -47.65 17.11
CA ASN A 579 -8.85 -48.10 18.27
C ASN A 579 -10.34 -48.27 17.93
N LYS A 580 -10.99 -47.27 17.33
CA LYS A 580 -12.41 -47.36 16.91
C LYS A 580 -12.65 -48.46 15.88
N LEU A 581 -11.73 -48.70 14.96
CA LEU A 581 -11.83 -49.82 14.01
C LEU A 581 -11.71 -51.17 14.73
N THR A 582 -10.76 -51.33 15.65
CA THR A 582 -10.67 -52.56 16.46
C THR A 582 -11.88 -52.76 17.36
N GLU A 583 -12.45 -51.70 17.94
CA GLU A 583 -13.70 -51.75 18.71
C GLU A 583 -14.88 -52.22 17.83
N ILE A 584 -15.02 -51.65 16.63
CA ILE A 584 -16.04 -52.06 15.65
C ILE A 584 -15.86 -53.53 15.23
N ASP A 585 -14.63 -54.00 15.04
CA ASP A 585 -14.34 -55.38 14.68
C ASP A 585 -14.51 -56.35 15.87
N PHE A 586 -14.21 -55.94 17.11
CA PHE A 586 -14.56 -56.68 18.33
C PHE A 586 -16.07 -56.77 18.51
N ILE A 587 -16.82 -55.67 18.31
CA ILE A 587 -18.29 -55.66 18.34
C ILE A 587 -18.88 -56.54 17.23
N ARG A 588 -18.27 -56.58 16.04
CA ARG A 588 -18.69 -57.49 14.97
C ARG A 588 -18.42 -58.93 15.35
N SER A 589 -17.22 -59.25 15.85
CA SER A 589 -16.87 -60.61 16.27
C SER A 589 -17.72 -61.10 17.44
N LEU A 590 -18.06 -60.23 18.39
CA LEU A 590 -19.02 -60.54 19.45
C LEU A 590 -20.40 -60.88 18.86
N LYS A 591 -20.94 -60.08 17.93
CA LYS A 591 -22.22 -60.37 17.27
C LYS A 591 -22.19 -61.64 16.42
N GLU A 592 -21.07 -61.94 15.77
CA GLU A 592 -20.84 -63.21 15.09
C GLU A 592 -20.88 -64.38 16.08
N LYS A 593 -20.26 -64.25 17.26
CA LYS A 593 -20.32 -65.29 18.31
C LYS A 593 -21.67 -65.38 19.02
N GLU A 594 -22.40 -64.28 19.18
CA GLU A 594 -23.79 -64.27 19.66
C GLU A 594 -24.72 -65.00 18.67
N THR A 595 -24.56 -64.76 17.36
CA THR A 595 -25.35 -65.47 16.34
C THR A 595 -24.93 -66.93 16.18
N GLU A 596 -23.64 -67.27 16.30
CA GLU A 596 -23.19 -68.67 16.41
C GLU A 596 -23.81 -69.37 17.63
N ALA A 597 -23.81 -68.72 18.80
CA ALA A 597 -24.41 -69.26 20.01
C ALA A 597 -25.94 -69.43 19.88
N ALA A 598 -26.64 -68.47 19.31
CA ALA A 598 -28.07 -68.58 19.02
C ALA A 598 -28.38 -69.72 18.03
N ASN A 599 -27.58 -69.87 16.97
CA ASN A 599 -27.69 -70.96 16.00
C ASN A 599 -27.35 -72.34 16.62
N LEU A 600 -26.47 -72.38 17.63
CA LEU A 600 -26.20 -73.60 18.39
C LEU A 600 -27.34 -73.93 19.36
N GLN A 601 -27.92 -72.94 20.04
CA GLN A 601 -29.11 -73.13 20.87
C GLN A 601 -30.29 -73.63 20.04
N GLU A 602 -30.55 -73.05 18.87
CA GLU A 602 -31.63 -73.50 17.98
C GLU A 602 -31.43 -74.95 17.49
N LYS A 603 -30.17 -75.39 17.30
CA LYS A 603 -29.83 -76.80 17.02
C LYS A 603 -30.04 -77.71 18.23
N VAL A 604 -29.73 -77.25 19.44
CA VAL A 604 -30.02 -77.99 20.69
C VAL A 604 -31.53 -78.12 20.89
N ASP A 605 -32.30 -77.05 20.69
CA ASP A 605 -33.77 -77.06 20.81
C ASP A 605 -34.43 -77.97 19.77
N LYS A 606 -33.88 -78.04 18.55
CA LYS A 606 -34.27 -79.03 17.53
C LYS A 606 -33.94 -80.45 17.98
N ALA A 607 -32.72 -80.73 18.40
CA ALA A 607 -32.31 -82.06 18.87
C ALA A 607 -33.06 -82.52 20.13
N LEU A 608 -33.53 -81.58 20.98
CA LEU A 608 -34.41 -81.88 22.11
C LEU A 608 -35.82 -82.27 21.65
N LYS A 609 -36.39 -81.57 20.65
CA LYS A 609 -37.66 -81.95 20.02
C LYS A 609 -37.56 -83.29 19.30
N ASP A 610 -36.53 -83.50 18.47
CA ASP A 610 -36.27 -84.77 17.80
C ASP A 610 -36.18 -85.93 18.81
N LYS A 611 -35.58 -85.69 19.98
CA LYS A 611 -35.52 -86.65 21.09
C LYS A 611 -36.89 -86.88 21.74
N GLU A 612 -37.68 -85.84 21.97
CA GLU A 612 -39.05 -85.95 22.51
C GLU A 612 -39.98 -86.71 21.55
N ASP A 613 -39.90 -86.41 20.26
CA ASP A 613 -40.63 -87.11 19.19
C ASP A 613 -40.19 -88.58 19.11
N LEU A 614 -38.89 -88.87 19.16
CA LEU A 614 -38.36 -90.24 19.19
C LEU A 614 -38.76 -91.00 20.48
N LEU A 615 -38.85 -90.32 21.63
CA LEU A 615 -39.37 -90.91 22.87
C LEU A 615 -40.88 -91.19 22.77
N SER A 616 -41.65 -90.31 22.12
CA SER A 616 -43.08 -90.54 21.86
C SER A 616 -43.28 -91.75 20.92
N GLY A 617 -42.50 -91.83 19.85
CA GLY A 617 -42.49 -92.96 18.91
C GLY A 617 -42.02 -94.27 19.56
N LEU A 618 -41.06 -94.23 20.49
CA LEU A 618 -40.67 -95.39 21.29
C LEU A 618 -41.84 -95.88 22.16
N VAL A 619 -42.55 -94.98 22.85
CA VAL A 619 -43.73 -95.34 23.66
C VAL A 619 -44.87 -95.89 22.78
N GLU A 620 -45.05 -95.38 21.57
CA GLU A 620 -45.98 -95.97 20.60
C GLU A 620 -45.53 -97.37 20.16
N VAL A 621 -44.25 -97.57 19.85
CA VAL A 621 -43.70 -98.89 19.48
C VAL A 621 -43.84 -99.88 20.64
N GLU A 622 -43.46 -99.51 21.87
CA GLU A 622 -43.68 -100.32 23.08
C GLU A 622 -45.16 -100.71 23.26
N ARG A 623 -46.07 -99.76 23.04
CA ARG A 623 -47.51 -100.02 23.05
C ARG A 623 -47.94 -101.00 21.94
N THR A 624 -47.35 -100.93 20.74
CA THR A 624 -47.61 -101.95 19.70
C THR A 624 -47.01 -103.31 20.05
N ILE A 625 -45.84 -103.36 20.70
CA ILE A 625 -45.21 -104.59 21.18
C ILE A 625 -46.13 -105.25 22.21
N MET A 626 -46.59 -104.54 23.24
CA MET A 626 -47.55 -105.08 24.22
C MET A 626 -48.86 -105.56 23.57
N LEU A 627 -49.34 -104.89 22.52
CA LEU A 627 -50.50 -105.36 21.75
C LEU A 627 -50.21 -106.63 20.94
N TRP A 628 -48.99 -106.82 20.45
CA TRP A 628 -48.55 -108.05 19.78
C TRP A 628 -48.25 -109.19 20.77
N GLU A 629 -47.62 -108.92 21.90
CA GLU A 629 -47.44 -109.88 23.00
C GLU A 629 -48.80 -110.39 23.49
N LYS A 630 -49.78 -109.49 23.68
CA LYS A 630 -51.15 -109.89 24.06
C LYS A 630 -51.85 -110.71 22.97
N LYS A 631 -51.61 -110.43 21.68
CA LYS A 631 -52.08 -111.31 20.59
C LYS A 631 -51.39 -112.67 20.62
N ILE A 632 -50.08 -112.73 20.88
CA ILE A 632 -49.31 -113.98 20.99
C ILE A 632 -49.81 -114.80 22.19
N GLN A 633 -50.06 -114.17 23.34
CA GLN A 633 -50.69 -114.81 24.50
C GLN A 633 -52.05 -115.41 24.15
N LEU A 634 -52.93 -114.66 23.48
CA LEU A 634 -54.23 -115.18 23.02
C LEU A 634 -54.09 -116.30 21.97
N CYS A 635 -53.08 -116.24 21.09
CA CYS A 635 -52.75 -117.31 20.15
C CYS A 635 -52.18 -118.55 20.86
N GLU A 636 -51.41 -118.38 21.95
CA GLU A 636 -50.94 -119.48 22.79
C GLU A 636 -52.06 -120.08 23.63
N GLU A 637 -52.96 -119.28 24.20
CA GLU A 637 -54.13 -119.76 24.96
C GLU A 637 -55.08 -120.54 24.05
N THR A 638 -55.40 -119.99 22.87
CA THR A 638 -56.20 -120.69 21.87
C THR A 638 -55.50 -121.95 21.35
N LYS A 639 -54.18 -121.89 21.04
CA LYS A 639 -53.42 -123.10 20.69
C LYS A 639 -53.45 -124.14 21.82
N LYS A 640 -53.20 -123.77 23.08
CA LYS A 640 -53.28 -124.68 24.23
C LYS A 640 -54.68 -125.29 24.37
N SER A 641 -55.75 -124.53 24.08
CA SER A 641 -57.12 -125.06 24.09
C SER A 641 -57.44 -126.03 22.93
N VAL A 642 -56.69 -125.97 21.83
CA VAL A 642 -56.85 -126.84 20.64
C VAL A 642 -55.93 -128.06 20.71
N ASP A 643 -54.72 -127.92 21.26
CA ASP A 643 -53.77 -129.00 21.56
C ASP A 643 -54.11 -129.76 22.86
N CYS A 644 -55.19 -129.40 23.57
CA CYS A 644 -55.71 -130.16 24.70
C CYS A 644 -56.36 -131.48 24.21
N ASP A 645 -55.97 -132.62 24.80
CA ASP A 645 -56.42 -133.99 24.45
C ASP A 645 -57.90 -134.33 24.79
N ILE A 646 -58.80 -133.35 24.70
CA ILE A 646 -60.25 -133.45 24.92
C ILE A 646 -60.88 -134.17 23.73
N GLY A 647 -60.64 -135.47 23.65
CA GLY A 647 -61.12 -136.38 22.61
C GLY A 647 -60.34 -137.69 22.53
N GLN A 648 -59.05 -137.70 22.88
CA GLN A 648 -58.25 -138.94 22.89
C GLN A 648 -58.76 -139.95 23.92
N GLY A 649 -59.17 -139.48 25.11
CA GLY A 649 -59.77 -140.32 26.15
C GLY A 649 -61.04 -141.01 25.68
N GLU A 650 -62.01 -140.25 25.15
CA GLU A 650 -63.29 -140.79 24.66
C GLU A 650 -63.08 -141.74 23.47
N MET A 651 -62.22 -141.39 22.52
CA MET A 651 -61.91 -142.25 21.37
C MET A 651 -61.22 -143.57 21.79
N ASN A 652 -60.40 -143.55 22.86
CA ASN A 652 -59.81 -144.77 23.42
C ASN A 652 -60.81 -145.60 24.23
N VAL A 653 -61.74 -144.98 24.95
CA VAL A 653 -62.86 -145.67 25.62
C VAL A 653 -63.80 -146.31 24.59
N MET A 654 -64.15 -145.60 23.52
CA MET A 654 -64.95 -146.16 22.41
C MET A 654 -64.24 -147.36 21.76
N ARG A 655 -62.92 -147.30 21.51
CA ARG A 655 -62.16 -148.46 21.00
C ARG A 655 -62.21 -149.67 21.93
N HIS A 656 -62.10 -149.46 23.25
CA HIS A 656 -62.20 -150.56 24.21
C HIS A 656 -63.62 -151.13 24.33
N GLU A 657 -64.67 -150.29 24.31
CA GLU A 657 -66.05 -150.78 24.35
C GLU A 657 -66.47 -151.44 23.03
N ILE A 658 -65.96 -151.01 21.87
CA ILE A 658 -66.11 -151.74 20.60
C ILE A 658 -65.54 -153.15 20.74
N HIS A 659 -64.29 -153.29 21.20
CA HIS A 659 -63.67 -154.62 21.36
C HIS A 659 -64.39 -155.49 22.41
N ARG A 660 -64.88 -154.87 23.49
CA ARG A 660 -65.73 -155.52 24.50
C ARG A 660 -67.08 -155.95 23.92
N MET A 661 -67.66 -155.19 23.00
CA MET A 661 -68.85 -155.58 22.23
C MET A 661 -68.55 -156.67 21.19
N GLU A 662 -67.37 -156.72 20.58
CA GLU A 662 -66.97 -157.82 19.68
C GLU A 662 -66.87 -159.16 20.43
N ILE A 663 -66.25 -159.16 21.61
CA ILE A 663 -66.19 -160.33 22.50
C ILE A 663 -67.60 -160.70 23.01
N ARG A 664 -68.45 -159.70 23.30
CA ARG A 664 -69.85 -159.93 23.66
C ARG A 664 -70.66 -160.50 22.50
N LYS A 665 -70.36 -160.08 21.25
CA LYS A 665 -70.99 -160.55 20.01
C LYS A 665 -70.60 -161.99 19.67
N SER A 666 -69.36 -162.41 19.86
CA SER A 666 -68.96 -163.81 19.67
C SER A 666 -69.60 -164.74 20.72
N SER A 667 -69.67 -164.29 21.98
CA SER A 667 -70.42 -164.98 23.03
C SER A 667 -71.92 -165.06 22.73
N LEU A 668 -72.52 -163.98 22.22
CA LEU A 668 -73.92 -163.95 21.78
C LEU A 668 -74.16 -164.86 20.58
N LEU A 669 -73.24 -164.97 19.62
CA LEU A 669 -73.39 -165.87 18.47
C LEU A 669 -73.48 -167.35 18.91
N GLN A 670 -72.64 -167.79 19.86
CA GLN A 670 -72.73 -169.15 20.40
C GLN A 670 -74.01 -169.42 21.22
N GLN A 671 -74.66 -168.38 21.76
CA GLN A 671 -75.99 -168.49 22.37
C GLN A 671 -77.10 -168.43 21.30
N GLN A 672 -76.93 -167.59 20.28
CA GLN A 672 -77.86 -167.39 19.18
C GLN A 672 -77.98 -168.65 18.31
N GLU A 673 -76.90 -169.38 18.08
CA GLU A 673 -76.92 -170.64 17.31
C GLU A 673 -77.76 -171.73 18.02
N ARG A 674 -77.69 -171.79 19.36
CA ARG A 674 -78.57 -172.64 20.20
C ARG A 674 -80.02 -172.13 20.21
N LEU A 675 -80.23 -170.82 20.08
CA LEU A 675 -81.55 -170.19 19.99
C LEU A 675 -82.17 -170.30 18.59
N ILE A 676 -81.37 -170.38 17.52
CA ILE A 676 -81.85 -170.57 16.14
C ILE A 676 -82.52 -171.94 16.02
N GLN A 677 -81.94 -173.01 16.58
CA GLN A 677 -82.59 -174.33 16.65
C GLN A 677 -83.92 -174.37 17.44
N ALA A 678 -84.24 -173.30 18.19
CA ALA A 678 -85.54 -173.09 18.85
C ALA A 678 -86.44 -172.06 18.11
N LEU A 679 -85.84 -171.10 17.40
CA LEU A 679 -86.53 -170.09 16.60
C LEU A 679 -87.00 -170.62 15.24
N GLU A 680 -86.27 -171.54 14.61
CA GLU A 680 -86.75 -172.31 13.43
C GLU A 680 -88.10 -173.00 13.71
N ARG A 681 -88.37 -173.35 14.98
CA ARG A 681 -89.62 -173.96 15.44
C ARG A 681 -90.72 -172.97 15.84
N SER A 682 -90.46 -171.65 15.78
CA SER A 682 -91.41 -170.62 16.24
C SER A 682 -91.54 -169.37 15.34
N VAL A 683 -90.59 -169.11 14.43
CA VAL A 683 -90.71 -168.12 13.34
C VAL A 683 -91.85 -168.51 12.38
N SER A 684 -92.01 -169.81 12.13
CA SER A 684 -93.06 -170.42 11.29
C SER A 684 -94.52 -170.15 11.69
N LYS A 685 -94.77 -169.32 12.73
CA LYS A 685 -96.11 -168.90 13.18
C LYS A 685 -96.27 -167.40 13.45
N ARG A 686 -95.32 -166.53 13.09
CA ARG A 686 -95.48 -165.06 13.30
C ARG A 686 -94.97 -164.15 12.19
N ASP A 687 -94.49 -164.71 11.09
CA ASP A 687 -93.85 -164.01 9.96
C ASP A 687 -94.82 -163.23 9.02
N THR A 688 -96.09 -163.07 9.41
CA THR A 688 -97.21 -162.82 8.47
C THR A 688 -98.19 -161.72 8.86
N ILE A 689 -97.89 -160.89 9.88
CA ILE A 689 -98.85 -159.90 10.42
C ILE A 689 -98.37 -158.43 10.23
N VAL A 690 -98.06 -157.65 11.27
CA VAL A 690 -98.09 -156.17 11.15
C VAL A 690 -96.71 -155.52 11.07
N ASN A 691 -96.30 -155.22 9.84
CA ASN A 691 -95.72 -153.93 9.49
C ASN A 691 -96.89 -152.96 9.19
N GLN A 692 -96.98 -151.80 9.87
CA GLN A 692 -97.64 -150.52 9.48
C GLN A 692 -97.92 -149.62 10.73
N SER A 693 -98.06 -148.30 10.54
CA SER A 693 -98.20 -147.20 11.54
C SER A 693 -96.87 -146.80 12.23
N ASP A 694 -96.36 -145.55 12.33
CA ASP A 694 -96.79 -144.14 12.10
C ASP A 694 -97.47 -143.42 13.29
N VAL A 695 -97.25 -142.11 13.62
CA VAL A 695 -96.17 -141.09 13.35
C VAL A 695 -96.41 -139.81 14.22
N LEU A 696 -95.71 -138.67 13.97
CA LEU A 696 -95.97 -137.23 14.35
C LEU A 696 -95.12 -136.55 15.48
N GLN A 697 -94.68 -135.29 15.26
CA GLN A 697 -95.05 -134.03 16.01
C GLN A 697 -94.23 -132.74 15.60
N SER A 698 -94.56 -131.54 16.14
CA SER A 698 -94.06 -130.17 15.75
C SER A 698 -94.30 -129.12 16.89
N ARG A 699 -93.93 -127.80 16.93
CA ARG A 699 -93.46 -126.74 15.98
C ARG A 699 -92.40 -125.82 16.68
N LYS A 700 -92.19 -124.47 16.71
CA LYS A 700 -92.68 -123.12 16.21
C LYS A 700 -91.48 -122.10 16.47
N ASP A 701 -91.40 -120.74 16.41
CA ASP A 701 -92.16 -119.52 16.01
C ASP A 701 -91.21 -118.26 15.90
N LYS A 702 -91.61 -117.09 15.32
CA LYS A 702 -90.92 -115.75 15.45
C LYS A 702 -91.59 -114.56 14.70
N SER A 703 -91.75 -113.35 15.30
CA SER A 703 -92.33 -112.17 14.58
C SER A 703 -91.94 -110.73 15.01
N GLN A 704 -91.34 -110.50 16.20
CA GLN A 704 -91.30 -109.16 16.84
C GLN A 704 -90.22 -108.15 16.35
N ILE A 705 -89.26 -108.55 15.52
CA ILE A 705 -88.00 -107.80 15.31
C ILE A 705 -88.14 -106.59 14.36
N ARG A 706 -89.18 -106.54 13.50
CA ARG A 706 -89.22 -105.60 12.35
C ARG A 706 -89.54 -104.14 12.69
N ILE A 707 -90.14 -103.86 13.84
CA ILE A 707 -90.74 -102.53 14.14
C ILE A 707 -89.73 -101.55 14.77
N THR A 708 -88.73 -102.04 15.49
CA THR A 708 -87.74 -101.20 16.19
C THR A 708 -86.74 -100.54 15.25
N ALA A 709 -86.24 -101.27 14.24
CA ALA A 709 -85.23 -100.80 13.31
C ALA A 709 -85.63 -99.53 12.52
N GLN A 710 -86.92 -99.38 12.20
CA GLN A 710 -87.40 -98.29 11.35
C GLN A 710 -87.25 -96.90 12.01
N ARG A 711 -87.37 -96.80 13.34
CA ARG A 711 -87.42 -95.51 14.06
C ARG A 711 -86.07 -94.78 14.11
N HIS A 712 -84.95 -95.51 14.21
CA HIS A 712 -83.61 -94.89 14.27
C HIS A 712 -83.19 -94.24 12.94
N ILE A 713 -83.69 -94.75 11.81
CA ILE A 713 -83.34 -94.26 10.47
C ILE A 713 -83.82 -92.81 10.25
N ASP A 714 -85.00 -92.45 10.77
CA ASP A 714 -85.61 -91.13 10.57
C ASP A 714 -85.17 -90.07 11.60
N GLU A 715 -84.36 -90.45 12.59
CA GLU A 715 -83.66 -89.50 13.47
C GLU A 715 -82.33 -89.04 12.84
N LEU A 716 -81.55 -89.98 12.30
CA LEU A 716 -80.27 -89.68 11.63
C LEU A 716 -80.43 -88.72 10.43
N LYS A 717 -81.50 -88.90 9.64
CA LYS A 717 -81.83 -88.00 8.50
C LYS A 717 -81.99 -86.53 8.91
N ARG A 718 -82.50 -86.24 10.11
CA ARG A 718 -82.68 -84.86 10.61
C ARG A 718 -81.34 -84.23 11.00
N LYS A 719 -80.49 -84.97 11.72
CA LYS A 719 -79.14 -84.50 12.10
C LYS A 719 -78.27 -84.21 10.86
N LEU A 720 -78.35 -85.06 9.83
CA LEU A 720 -77.65 -84.86 8.55
C LEU A 720 -78.06 -83.55 7.83
N LYS A 721 -79.34 -83.14 7.93
CA LYS A 721 -79.84 -81.95 7.23
C LYS A 721 -79.35 -80.63 7.89
N ALA A 722 -79.25 -80.59 9.22
CA ALA A 722 -78.71 -79.43 9.94
C ALA A 722 -77.21 -79.20 9.65
N ILE A 723 -76.40 -80.27 9.68
CA ILE A 723 -74.95 -80.19 9.40
C ILE A 723 -74.69 -79.62 8.00
N LYS A 724 -75.47 -80.03 6.98
CA LYS A 724 -75.36 -79.49 5.62
C LYS A 724 -75.69 -78.00 5.51
N GLN A 725 -76.57 -77.47 6.36
CA GLN A 725 -76.92 -76.05 6.32
C GLN A 725 -75.86 -75.18 7.00
N ASN A 726 -75.30 -75.61 8.14
CA ASN A 726 -74.17 -74.93 8.77
C ASN A 726 -72.91 -74.94 7.89
N SER A 727 -72.66 -76.06 7.20
CA SER A 727 -71.55 -76.19 6.26
C SER A 727 -71.62 -75.21 5.08
N ALA A 728 -72.82 -74.76 4.69
CA ALA A 728 -72.97 -73.76 3.62
C ALA A 728 -72.62 -72.34 4.11
N SER A 729 -73.02 -71.96 5.33
CA SER A 729 -72.66 -70.66 5.94
C SER A 729 -71.14 -70.50 6.04
N CYS A 730 -70.45 -71.53 6.53
CA CYS A 730 -68.99 -71.49 6.71
C CYS A 730 -68.22 -71.38 5.37
N ILE A 731 -68.77 -71.92 4.27
CA ILE A 731 -68.18 -71.77 2.93
C ILE A 731 -68.36 -70.32 2.44
N GLN A 732 -69.57 -69.77 2.59
CA GLN A 732 -69.87 -68.41 2.17
C GLN A 732 -69.07 -67.36 2.97
N GLU A 733 -68.84 -67.58 4.26
CA GLU A 733 -67.96 -66.76 5.10
C GLU A 733 -66.48 -66.87 4.67
N LEU A 734 -66.01 -68.05 4.24
CA LEU A 734 -64.65 -68.24 3.72
C LEU A 734 -64.45 -67.52 2.39
N GLU A 735 -65.37 -67.67 1.43
CA GLU A 735 -65.35 -66.94 0.15
C GLU A 735 -65.29 -65.42 0.38
N GLU A 736 -66.09 -64.91 1.32
CA GLU A 736 -66.07 -63.51 1.73
C GLU A 736 -64.74 -63.05 2.37
N PHE A 737 -63.96 -63.92 3.01
CA PHE A 737 -62.64 -63.56 3.53
C PHE A 737 -61.55 -63.68 2.45
N GLU A 738 -61.63 -64.68 1.58
CA GLU A 738 -60.70 -64.85 0.45
C GLU A 738 -60.78 -63.66 -0.53
N GLU A 739 -61.96 -63.13 -0.84
CA GLU A 739 -62.08 -61.89 -1.63
C GLU A 739 -61.39 -60.70 -0.96
N LYS A 740 -61.55 -60.55 0.37
CA LYS A 740 -60.96 -59.44 1.13
C LYS A 740 -59.44 -59.54 1.23
N THR A 741 -58.87 -60.75 1.38
CA THR A 741 -57.41 -60.94 1.33
C THR A 741 -56.87 -60.70 -0.09
N ASN A 742 -57.54 -61.20 -1.12
CA ASN A 742 -57.14 -60.98 -2.51
C ASN A 742 -57.13 -59.49 -2.91
N MET A 743 -58.06 -58.69 -2.39
CA MET A 743 -58.05 -57.23 -2.60
C MET A 743 -56.84 -56.56 -1.94
N LEU A 744 -56.57 -56.87 -0.66
CA LEU A 744 -55.43 -56.31 0.08
C LEU A 744 -54.07 -56.74 -0.50
N GLU A 745 -53.94 -57.99 -0.97
CA GLU A 745 -52.72 -58.45 -1.66
C GLU A 745 -52.49 -57.71 -2.97
N ASN A 746 -53.56 -57.41 -3.74
CA ASN A 746 -53.43 -56.63 -4.97
C ASN A 746 -53.04 -55.17 -4.70
N GLU A 747 -53.58 -54.53 -3.64
CA GLU A 747 -53.12 -53.18 -3.24
C GLU A 747 -51.66 -53.16 -2.79
N LEU A 748 -51.24 -54.14 -1.97
CA LEU A 748 -49.84 -54.31 -1.55
C LEU A 748 -48.90 -54.57 -2.75
N ARG A 749 -49.34 -55.35 -3.72
CA ARG A 749 -48.61 -55.64 -4.96
C ARG A 749 -48.46 -54.39 -5.84
N ILE A 750 -49.52 -53.59 -5.98
CA ILE A 750 -49.46 -52.30 -6.68
C ILE A 750 -48.46 -51.37 -5.97
N LYS A 751 -48.57 -51.20 -4.65
CA LYS A 751 -47.68 -50.31 -3.89
C LYS A 751 -46.22 -50.78 -3.87
N LYS A 752 -45.95 -52.08 -3.90
CA LYS A 752 -44.60 -52.62 -4.15
C LYS A 752 -44.10 -52.27 -5.55
N SER A 753 -44.94 -52.40 -6.58
CA SER A 753 -44.55 -52.04 -7.96
C SER A 753 -44.31 -50.54 -8.16
N ASP A 754 -45.08 -49.67 -7.48
CA ASP A 754 -44.85 -48.22 -7.43
C ASP A 754 -43.48 -47.91 -6.82
N ALA A 755 -43.19 -48.49 -5.65
CA ALA A 755 -41.93 -48.29 -4.94
C ALA A 755 -40.71 -48.82 -5.74
N GLU A 756 -40.83 -50.00 -6.35
CA GLU A 756 -39.82 -50.54 -7.25
C GLU A 756 -39.59 -49.66 -8.48
N ALA A 757 -40.64 -49.00 -9.02
CA ALA A 757 -40.51 -48.12 -10.18
C ALA A 757 -39.75 -46.83 -9.84
N GLU A 758 -40.02 -46.22 -8.68
CA GLU A 758 -39.25 -45.06 -8.20
C GLU A 758 -37.82 -45.44 -7.79
N GLN A 759 -37.62 -46.61 -7.17
CA GLN A 759 -36.27 -47.14 -6.88
C GLN A 759 -35.46 -47.30 -8.17
N LYS A 760 -36.04 -47.91 -9.22
CA LYS A 760 -35.39 -48.09 -10.53
C LYS A 760 -35.07 -46.76 -11.21
N LYS A 761 -35.95 -45.74 -11.11
CA LYS A 761 -35.67 -44.37 -11.57
C LYS A 761 -34.52 -43.72 -10.81
N ALA A 762 -34.47 -43.86 -9.48
CA ALA A 762 -33.38 -43.35 -8.66
C ALA A 762 -32.04 -44.01 -9.03
N ASP A 763 -32.02 -45.34 -9.17
CA ASP A 763 -30.83 -46.09 -9.60
C ASP A 763 -30.38 -45.71 -11.01
N GLU A 764 -31.31 -45.49 -11.95
CA GLU A 764 -31.00 -44.98 -13.28
C GLU A 764 -30.41 -43.57 -13.25
N LEU A 765 -30.94 -42.68 -12.42
CA LEU A 765 -30.41 -41.32 -12.27
C LEU A 765 -29.03 -41.32 -11.61
N MET A 766 -28.80 -42.16 -10.60
CA MET A 766 -27.47 -42.35 -10.01
C MET A 766 -26.48 -42.91 -11.03
N LYS A 767 -26.86 -43.92 -11.83
CA LYS A 767 -26.01 -44.47 -12.91
C LYS A 767 -25.68 -43.44 -14.00
N LYS A 768 -26.65 -42.59 -14.37
CA LYS A 768 -26.45 -41.48 -15.33
C LYS A 768 -25.56 -40.37 -14.75
N LEU A 769 -25.70 -40.06 -13.46
CA LEU A 769 -24.87 -39.06 -12.79
C LEU A 769 -23.42 -39.56 -12.61
N GLN A 770 -23.24 -40.84 -12.27
CA GLN A 770 -21.93 -41.48 -12.22
C GLN A 770 -21.25 -41.52 -13.59
N SER A 771 -21.93 -41.97 -14.65
CA SER A 771 -21.32 -42.03 -15.99
C SER A 771 -20.96 -40.64 -16.54
N LEU A 772 -21.76 -39.60 -16.25
CA LEU A 772 -21.41 -38.21 -16.57
C LEU A 772 -20.22 -37.69 -15.73
N SER A 773 -20.09 -38.11 -14.47
CA SER A 773 -18.92 -37.81 -13.63
C SER A 773 -17.65 -38.46 -14.19
N ASP A 774 -17.71 -39.76 -14.51
CA ASP A 774 -16.59 -40.53 -15.05
C ASP A 774 -16.17 -39.99 -16.41
N GLN A 775 -17.12 -39.68 -17.29
CA GLN A 775 -16.82 -39.10 -18.60
C GLN A 775 -16.29 -37.66 -18.51
N LYS A 776 -16.72 -36.88 -17.51
CA LYS A 776 -16.09 -35.58 -17.19
C LYS A 776 -14.63 -35.75 -16.74
N GLN A 777 -14.32 -36.78 -15.95
CA GLN A 777 -12.93 -37.08 -15.54
C GLN A 777 -12.08 -37.54 -16.73
N ILE A 778 -12.58 -38.48 -17.55
CA ILE A 778 -11.89 -38.96 -18.76
C ILE A 778 -11.57 -37.79 -19.71
N ASN A 779 -12.55 -36.93 -19.98
CA ASN A 779 -12.35 -35.75 -20.82
C ASN A 779 -11.31 -34.79 -20.22
N LEU A 780 -11.29 -34.61 -18.89
CA LEU A 780 -10.29 -33.79 -18.19
C LEU A 780 -8.86 -34.36 -18.31
N PHE A 781 -8.71 -35.68 -18.23
CA PHE A 781 -7.41 -36.34 -18.41
C PHE A 781 -6.94 -36.32 -19.87
N GLU A 782 -7.83 -36.51 -20.85
CA GLU A 782 -7.50 -36.32 -22.26
C GLU A 782 -7.05 -34.89 -22.57
N LEU A 783 -7.70 -33.88 -21.97
CA LEU A 783 -7.26 -32.49 -21.97
C LEU A 783 -5.81 -32.37 -21.48
N GLN A 784 -5.55 -32.83 -20.26
CA GLN A 784 -4.24 -32.72 -19.62
C GLN A 784 -3.15 -33.40 -20.44
N MET A 785 -3.41 -34.60 -20.97
CA MET A 785 -2.43 -35.32 -21.77
C MET A 785 -2.13 -34.63 -23.11
N ARG A 786 -3.16 -34.09 -23.80
CA ARG A 786 -2.96 -33.28 -25.03
C ARG A 786 -2.19 -31.98 -24.72
N GLN A 787 -2.49 -31.33 -23.60
CA GLN A 787 -1.87 -30.07 -23.17
C GLN A 787 -0.41 -30.25 -22.72
N HIS A 788 -0.12 -31.31 -21.96
CA HIS A 788 1.25 -31.70 -21.64
C HIS A 788 2.04 -32.08 -22.89
N ALA A 789 1.44 -32.82 -23.84
CA ALA A 789 2.08 -33.11 -25.11
C ALA A 789 2.48 -31.81 -25.85
N THR A 790 1.58 -30.83 -26.00
CA THR A 790 1.92 -29.54 -26.63
C THR A 790 3.05 -28.81 -25.91
N VAL A 791 3.08 -28.80 -24.58
CA VAL A 791 4.18 -28.18 -23.81
C VAL A 791 5.52 -28.90 -24.05
N TYR A 792 5.54 -30.23 -24.17
CA TYR A 792 6.77 -30.95 -24.54
C TYR A 792 7.20 -30.69 -25.99
N TRP A 793 6.26 -30.55 -26.93
CA TRP A 793 6.58 -30.13 -28.31
C TRP A 793 7.18 -28.71 -28.35
N GLU A 794 6.68 -27.79 -27.52
CA GLU A 794 7.23 -26.44 -27.38
C GLU A 794 8.62 -26.44 -26.69
N GLN A 795 8.82 -27.25 -25.65
CA GLN A 795 10.12 -27.39 -24.98
C GLN A 795 11.19 -28.06 -25.85
N ILE A 796 10.78 -28.99 -26.73
CA ILE A 796 11.64 -29.55 -27.78
C ILE A 796 11.94 -28.49 -28.85
N ARG A 797 10.98 -27.63 -29.23
CA ARG A 797 11.21 -26.45 -30.11
C ARG A 797 12.12 -25.38 -29.49
N GLN A 798 12.48 -25.50 -28.21
CA GLN A 798 13.40 -24.61 -27.49
C GLN A 798 14.68 -25.34 -27.03
N ASP A 799 14.95 -26.56 -27.51
CA ASP A 799 16.11 -27.41 -27.20
C ASP A 799 16.38 -27.69 -25.71
N LYS A 800 15.43 -27.41 -24.82
CA LYS A 800 15.57 -27.58 -23.36
C LYS A 800 15.24 -28.99 -22.86
N TYR A 801 14.74 -29.88 -23.71
CA TYR A 801 14.40 -31.25 -23.34
C TYR A 801 14.77 -32.26 -24.44
N ARG A 802 15.62 -33.25 -24.09
CA ARG A 802 16.09 -34.28 -25.02
C ARG A 802 15.18 -35.50 -24.96
N ARG A 803 14.70 -35.99 -26.12
CA ARG A 803 13.85 -37.19 -26.20
C ARG A 803 14.53 -38.43 -25.59
N LEU A 804 13.83 -39.10 -24.68
CA LEU A 804 14.25 -40.35 -24.05
C LEU A 804 14.26 -41.55 -25.01
N CYS A 805 13.42 -41.53 -26.06
CA CYS A 805 13.45 -42.49 -27.18
C CYS A 805 13.68 -41.73 -28.50
N PRO A 806 14.84 -41.90 -29.18
CA PRO A 806 15.14 -41.14 -30.40
C PRO A 806 14.33 -41.56 -31.64
N SER A 807 14.10 -42.86 -31.86
CA SER A 807 13.36 -43.38 -33.02
C SER A 807 11.90 -43.69 -32.70
N ALA A 808 11.03 -43.56 -33.71
CA ALA A 808 9.62 -43.96 -33.61
C ALA A 808 9.46 -45.44 -33.28
N THR A 809 10.30 -46.32 -33.84
CA THR A 809 10.30 -47.76 -33.53
C THR A 809 10.70 -48.07 -32.09
N SER A 810 11.63 -47.31 -31.50
CA SER A 810 11.98 -47.47 -30.08
C SER A 810 10.87 -46.96 -29.16
N ALA A 811 10.17 -45.89 -29.55
CA ALA A 811 8.99 -45.40 -28.84
C ALA A 811 7.81 -46.39 -28.94
N GLU A 812 7.58 -46.99 -30.10
CA GLU A 812 6.51 -48.00 -30.29
C GLU A 812 6.83 -49.32 -29.58
N ASN A 813 8.11 -49.71 -29.49
CA ASN A 813 8.53 -50.88 -28.71
C ASN A 813 8.34 -50.68 -27.20
N GLU A 814 8.70 -49.52 -26.63
CA GLU A 814 8.38 -49.24 -25.23
C GLU A 814 6.87 -49.05 -25.02
N ARG A 815 6.15 -48.38 -25.94
CA ARG A 815 4.68 -48.26 -25.89
C ARG A 815 3.98 -49.61 -25.91
N THR A 816 4.38 -50.55 -26.78
CA THR A 816 3.82 -51.91 -26.82
C THR A 816 4.22 -52.74 -25.60
N ARG A 817 5.43 -52.56 -25.07
CA ARG A 817 5.87 -53.16 -23.79
C ARG A 817 5.03 -52.67 -22.60
N HIS A 818 4.77 -51.36 -22.53
CA HIS A 818 3.88 -50.74 -21.55
C HIS A 818 2.42 -51.20 -21.72
N VAL A 819 1.89 -51.24 -22.95
CA VAL A 819 0.53 -51.73 -23.25
C VAL A 819 0.39 -53.21 -22.89
N ASN A 820 1.38 -54.05 -23.21
CA ASN A 820 1.35 -55.46 -22.86
C ASN A 820 1.49 -55.68 -21.34
N ARG A 821 2.29 -54.87 -20.64
CA ARG A 821 2.33 -54.84 -19.17
C ARG A 821 1.00 -54.38 -18.55
N SER A 822 0.33 -53.41 -19.18
CA SER A 822 -1.00 -52.95 -18.72
C SER A 822 -2.10 -53.98 -19.02
N ARG A 823 -2.00 -54.72 -20.14
CA ARG A 823 -2.89 -55.85 -20.46
C ARG A 823 -2.68 -57.03 -19.52
N SER A 824 -1.44 -57.39 -19.16
CA SER A 824 -1.20 -58.43 -18.18
C SER A 824 -1.64 -58.01 -16.78
N LEU A 825 -1.51 -56.72 -16.42
CA LEU A 825 -2.08 -56.20 -15.18
C LEU A 825 -3.61 -56.22 -15.19
N MET A 826 -4.27 -55.89 -16.31
CA MET A 826 -5.72 -56.08 -16.41
C MET A 826 -6.12 -57.55 -16.35
N ALA A 827 -5.42 -58.47 -17.01
CA ALA A 827 -5.73 -59.91 -16.93
C ALA A 827 -5.57 -60.47 -15.51
N ILE A 828 -4.53 -60.05 -14.77
CA ILE A 828 -4.35 -60.38 -13.34
C ILE A 828 -5.49 -59.78 -12.50
N ILE A 829 -5.98 -58.60 -12.85
CA ILE A 829 -7.09 -57.95 -12.15
C ILE A 829 -8.45 -58.60 -12.50
N ASP A 830 -8.67 -59.00 -13.75
CA ASP A 830 -9.88 -59.72 -14.16
C ASP A 830 -9.93 -61.09 -13.45
N GLN A 831 -8.79 -61.77 -13.28
CA GLN A 831 -8.68 -62.94 -12.39
C GLN A 831 -9.05 -62.57 -10.94
N LEU A 832 -8.44 -61.55 -10.34
CA LEU A 832 -8.74 -61.11 -8.97
C LEU A 832 -10.21 -60.68 -8.79
N VAL A 833 -10.86 -60.14 -9.81
CA VAL A 833 -12.30 -59.79 -9.78
C VAL A 833 -13.18 -61.04 -9.90
N THR A 834 -12.78 -62.06 -10.67
CA THR A 834 -13.47 -63.36 -10.66
C THR A 834 -13.26 -64.16 -9.37
N GLU A 835 -12.11 -64.02 -8.73
CA GLU A 835 -11.79 -64.69 -7.45
C GLU A 835 -12.40 -63.95 -6.23
N PHE A 836 -12.53 -62.62 -6.30
CA PHE A 836 -13.06 -61.78 -5.22
C PHE A 836 -14.11 -60.75 -5.73
N PRO A 837 -15.34 -61.18 -6.08
CA PRO A 837 -16.36 -60.31 -6.68
C PRO A 837 -16.72 -59.07 -5.85
N GLN A 838 -16.64 -59.18 -4.52
CA GLN A 838 -16.93 -58.08 -3.59
C GLN A 838 -15.94 -56.89 -3.70
N SER A 839 -14.83 -57.04 -4.43
CA SER A 839 -13.80 -56.01 -4.59
C SER A 839 -13.92 -55.16 -5.87
N GLU A 840 -14.81 -55.51 -6.81
CA GLU A 840 -14.87 -54.96 -8.18
C GLU A 840 -14.87 -53.41 -8.22
N HIS A 841 -15.70 -52.78 -7.39
CA HIS A 841 -15.82 -51.32 -7.32
C HIS A 841 -14.54 -50.62 -6.82
N ALA A 842 -13.84 -51.21 -5.86
CA ALA A 842 -12.62 -50.64 -5.30
C ALA A 842 -11.43 -50.76 -6.26
N VAL A 843 -11.36 -51.85 -7.01
CA VAL A 843 -10.27 -52.11 -7.96
C VAL A 843 -10.45 -51.30 -9.25
N ARG A 844 -11.66 -51.24 -9.83
CA ARG A 844 -11.92 -50.39 -11.02
C ARG A 844 -11.63 -48.91 -10.76
N ASN A 845 -12.04 -48.38 -9.61
CA ASN A 845 -11.79 -46.97 -9.27
C ASN A 845 -10.30 -46.63 -9.08
N LYS A 846 -9.45 -47.61 -8.74
CA LYS A 846 -7.99 -47.42 -8.71
C LYS A 846 -7.34 -47.65 -10.08
N LEU A 847 -7.96 -48.43 -10.97
CA LEU A 847 -7.46 -48.70 -12.32
C LEU A 847 -7.52 -47.49 -13.26
N SER A 848 -8.54 -46.64 -13.17
CA SER A 848 -8.59 -45.38 -13.95
C SER A 848 -7.39 -44.49 -13.64
N LEU A 849 -7.00 -44.41 -12.36
CA LEU A 849 -5.85 -43.63 -11.88
C LEU A 849 -4.50 -44.27 -12.23
N HIS A 850 -4.37 -45.61 -12.16
CA HIS A 850 -3.07 -46.29 -12.37
C HIS A 850 -2.75 -46.67 -13.83
N SER A 851 -3.75 -46.84 -14.68
CA SER A 851 -3.53 -47.11 -16.12
C SER A 851 -3.04 -45.88 -16.90
N GLN A 852 -3.32 -44.68 -16.39
CA GLN A 852 -3.00 -43.41 -17.06
C GLN A 852 -1.67 -42.78 -16.59
N SER A 853 -1.09 -43.24 -15.47
CA SER A 853 -0.01 -42.54 -14.78
C SER A 853 1.43 -42.97 -15.13
N ASN A 854 1.63 -43.88 -16.10
CA ASN A 854 2.96 -44.45 -16.42
C ASN A 854 3.27 -44.54 -17.93
N SER A 855 3.40 -43.36 -18.57
CA SER A 855 4.08 -43.19 -19.86
C SER A 855 4.99 -41.94 -19.86
N ALA A 856 6.13 -42.07 -19.18
CA ALA A 856 7.34 -41.24 -19.33
C ALA A 856 7.22 -39.71 -19.12
N ILE A 857 6.94 -39.27 -17.88
CA ILE A 857 7.22 -37.89 -17.41
C ILE A 857 7.98 -37.93 -16.06
N PRO A 858 9.20 -37.37 -15.96
CA PRO A 858 9.89 -37.19 -14.68
C PRO A 858 9.23 -36.12 -13.80
N ARG A 859 9.16 -36.35 -12.49
CA ARG A 859 8.48 -35.45 -11.54
C ARG A 859 9.22 -34.12 -11.36
N THR A 860 8.62 -33.04 -11.85
CA THR A 860 8.82 -31.68 -11.31
C THR A 860 7.47 -31.05 -10.99
N SER A 861 7.39 -30.25 -9.94
CA SER A 861 6.11 -29.81 -9.36
C SER A 861 5.53 -28.59 -10.08
N LEU A 862 4.73 -28.82 -11.11
CA LEU A 862 3.89 -27.78 -11.73
C LEU A 862 2.59 -27.59 -10.93
N ARG A 863 2.41 -26.37 -10.39
CA ARG A 863 1.28 -25.99 -9.52
C ARG A 863 -0.06 -25.99 -10.28
N HIS A 864 -1.17 -26.21 -9.57
CA HIS A 864 -2.55 -26.26 -10.10
C HIS A 864 -3.02 -25.09 -10.97
N LYS A 865 -2.32 -23.94 -11.03
CA LYS A 865 -2.76 -22.74 -11.76
C LYS A 865 -2.99 -22.98 -13.26
N ASN A 866 -2.14 -23.79 -13.92
CA ASN A 866 -2.20 -23.96 -15.38
C ASN A 866 -3.48 -24.67 -15.87
N LEU A 867 -4.06 -25.57 -15.06
CA LEU A 867 -5.26 -26.32 -15.45
C LEU A 867 -6.48 -25.40 -15.62
N PHE A 868 -6.58 -24.36 -14.78
CA PHE A 868 -7.69 -23.42 -14.81
C PHE A 868 -7.65 -22.51 -16.05
N GLU A 869 -6.47 -21.98 -16.42
CA GLU A 869 -6.32 -21.19 -17.65
C GLU A 869 -6.63 -22.01 -18.92
N LEU A 870 -6.29 -23.30 -18.91
CA LEU A 870 -6.54 -24.21 -20.03
C LEU A 870 -8.03 -24.59 -20.15
N GLN A 871 -8.74 -24.77 -19.04
CA GLN A 871 -10.21 -24.88 -19.04
C GLN A 871 -10.86 -23.59 -19.55
N MET A 872 -10.41 -22.41 -19.09
CA MET A 872 -10.94 -21.12 -19.52
C MET A 872 -10.74 -20.88 -21.03
N ARG A 873 -9.59 -21.27 -21.60
CA ARG A 873 -9.36 -21.21 -23.05
C ARG A 873 -10.34 -22.09 -23.85
N GLN A 874 -10.70 -23.27 -23.34
CA GLN A 874 -11.63 -24.16 -24.03
C GLN A 874 -13.10 -23.76 -23.88
N HIS A 875 -13.49 -23.24 -22.71
CA HIS A 875 -14.81 -22.61 -22.56
C HIS A 875 -14.96 -21.43 -23.52
N ALA A 876 -13.89 -20.65 -23.75
CA ALA A 876 -13.89 -19.60 -24.77
C ALA A 876 -14.04 -20.14 -26.20
N THR A 877 -13.31 -21.19 -26.62
CA THR A 877 -13.47 -21.74 -27.99
C THR A 877 -14.87 -22.33 -28.21
N VAL A 878 -15.39 -23.10 -27.26
CA VAL A 878 -16.75 -23.67 -27.35
C VAL A 878 -17.82 -22.56 -27.37
N TYR A 879 -17.63 -21.48 -26.61
CA TYR A 879 -18.52 -20.31 -26.64
C TYR A 879 -18.49 -19.61 -28.02
N TRP A 880 -17.33 -19.43 -28.63
CA TRP A 880 -17.20 -18.87 -29.98
C TRP A 880 -17.79 -19.78 -31.07
N GLU A 881 -17.68 -21.10 -30.94
CA GLU A 881 -18.34 -22.05 -31.86
C GLU A 881 -19.86 -22.05 -31.68
N GLN A 882 -20.38 -21.90 -30.46
CA GLN A 882 -21.82 -21.79 -30.20
C GLN A 882 -22.40 -20.45 -30.65
N ILE A 883 -21.60 -19.37 -30.64
CA ILE A 883 -21.94 -18.09 -31.30
C ILE A 883 -21.98 -18.26 -32.82
N ARG A 884 -21.04 -18.99 -33.45
CA ARG A 884 -21.08 -19.32 -34.89
C ARG A 884 -22.29 -20.18 -35.29
N GLN A 885 -22.98 -20.79 -34.33
CA GLN A 885 -24.22 -21.56 -34.54
C GLN A 885 -25.49 -20.77 -34.16
N ASP A 886 -25.40 -19.44 -33.96
CA ASP A 886 -26.49 -18.52 -33.58
C ASP A 886 -27.29 -18.88 -32.30
N LYS A 887 -26.83 -19.87 -31.52
CA LYS A 887 -27.52 -20.32 -30.30
C LYS A 887 -27.38 -19.38 -29.10
N TYR A 888 -26.42 -18.44 -29.16
CA TYR A 888 -26.25 -17.39 -28.15
C TYR A 888 -26.01 -16.02 -28.82
N ARG A 889 -26.84 -15.04 -28.48
CA ARG A 889 -26.65 -13.65 -28.91
C ARG A 889 -25.41 -13.04 -28.23
N ARG A 890 -24.52 -12.47 -29.03
CA ARG A 890 -23.30 -11.78 -28.59
C ARG A 890 -23.65 -10.51 -27.80
N LEU A 891 -23.34 -10.49 -26.50
CA LEU A 891 -23.68 -9.36 -25.59
C LEU A 891 -22.98 -8.03 -25.95
N CYS A 892 -21.74 -8.08 -26.45
CA CYS A 892 -20.99 -6.93 -26.95
C CYS A 892 -20.70 -7.07 -28.46
N PRO A 893 -21.41 -6.37 -29.36
CA PRO A 893 -21.31 -6.57 -30.81
C PRO A 893 -19.96 -6.23 -31.44
N SER A 894 -19.28 -5.17 -30.97
CA SER A 894 -17.98 -4.71 -31.49
C SER A 894 -16.83 -4.99 -30.51
N ALA A 895 -15.59 -4.94 -31.01
CA ALA A 895 -14.40 -4.96 -30.16
C ALA A 895 -14.41 -3.78 -29.16
N THR A 896 -14.75 -2.57 -29.61
CA THR A 896 -14.90 -1.38 -28.75
C THR A 896 -15.97 -1.54 -27.68
N SER A 897 -17.05 -2.30 -27.94
CA SER A 897 -18.06 -2.61 -26.93
C SER A 897 -17.50 -3.55 -25.86
N ALA A 898 -16.74 -4.57 -26.28
CA ALA A 898 -16.06 -5.47 -25.35
C ALA A 898 -14.97 -4.77 -24.53
N GLU A 899 -14.23 -3.82 -25.12
CA GLU A 899 -13.27 -2.95 -24.41
C GLU A 899 -13.95 -2.06 -23.37
N ASN A 900 -15.09 -1.48 -23.73
CA ASN A 900 -15.92 -0.67 -22.83
C ASN A 900 -16.56 -1.51 -21.70
N GLU A 901 -16.91 -2.76 -21.95
CA GLU A 901 -17.40 -3.68 -20.93
C GLU A 901 -16.25 -4.20 -20.04
N ARG A 902 -15.09 -4.52 -20.61
CA ARG A 902 -13.86 -4.90 -19.89
C ARG A 902 -13.37 -3.78 -18.97
N THR A 903 -13.31 -2.54 -19.45
CA THR A 903 -12.95 -1.38 -18.61
C THR A 903 -14.00 -1.10 -17.53
N ARG A 904 -15.30 -1.30 -17.80
CA ARG A 904 -16.35 -1.31 -16.74
C ARG A 904 -16.14 -2.43 -15.72
N HIS A 905 -15.70 -3.61 -16.13
CA HIS A 905 -15.38 -4.72 -15.23
C HIS A 905 -14.12 -4.46 -14.40
N VAL A 906 -13.04 -3.94 -15.00
CA VAL A 906 -11.84 -3.50 -14.28
C VAL A 906 -12.18 -2.40 -13.28
N ASN A 907 -12.96 -1.40 -13.68
CA ASN A 907 -13.39 -0.33 -12.78
C ASN A 907 -14.31 -0.85 -11.67
N ARG A 908 -15.28 -1.73 -11.95
CA ARG A 908 -16.07 -2.43 -10.91
C ARG A 908 -15.20 -3.26 -9.98
N SER A 909 -14.17 -3.95 -10.49
CA SER A 909 -13.23 -4.71 -9.65
C SER A 909 -12.34 -3.81 -8.80
N ARG A 910 -11.94 -2.63 -9.29
CA ARG A 910 -11.25 -1.60 -8.49
C ARG A 910 -12.17 -0.97 -7.44
N SER A 911 -13.44 -0.71 -7.77
CA SER A 911 -14.45 -0.25 -6.81
C SER A 911 -14.77 -1.31 -5.76
N LEU A 912 -14.88 -2.58 -6.13
CA LEU A 912 -15.07 -3.68 -5.17
C LEU A 912 -13.82 -3.92 -4.32
N MET A 913 -12.62 -3.77 -4.89
CA MET A 913 -11.38 -3.77 -4.11
C MET A 913 -11.37 -2.61 -3.10
N ALA A 914 -11.70 -1.40 -3.51
CA ALA A 914 -11.80 -0.23 -2.62
C ALA A 914 -12.90 -0.39 -1.55
N ILE A 915 -14.06 -0.99 -1.89
CA ILE A 915 -15.12 -1.34 -0.93
C ILE A 915 -14.64 -2.41 0.04
N ILE A 916 -13.82 -3.37 -0.39
CA ILE A 916 -13.25 -4.39 0.50
C ILE A 916 -12.12 -3.80 1.36
N ASP A 917 -11.26 -2.93 0.82
CA ASP A 917 -10.27 -2.17 1.59
C ASP A 917 -10.96 -1.27 2.64
N GLN A 918 -12.09 -0.65 2.28
CA GLN A 918 -12.91 0.13 3.19
C GLN A 918 -13.59 -0.77 4.24
N LEU A 919 -14.26 -1.86 3.86
CA LEU A 919 -14.86 -2.81 4.81
C LEU A 919 -13.83 -3.48 5.73
N VAL A 920 -12.60 -3.73 5.27
CA VAL A 920 -11.50 -4.24 6.09
C VAL A 920 -10.97 -3.17 7.06
N THR A 921 -10.92 -1.90 6.64
CA THR A 921 -10.49 -0.78 7.51
C THR A 921 -11.61 -0.16 8.36
N GLU A 922 -12.85 -0.61 8.18
CA GLU A 922 -14.02 -0.36 9.04
C GLU A 922 -14.33 -1.56 9.96
N PHE A 923 -14.05 -2.81 9.53
CA PHE A 923 -14.29 -4.04 10.28
C PHE A 923 -13.08 -5.02 10.21
N PRO A 924 -11.97 -4.76 10.94
CA PRO A 924 -10.75 -5.58 10.89
C PRO A 924 -10.96 -7.07 11.23
N GLN A 925 -12.01 -7.39 12.00
CA GLN A 925 -12.36 -8.78 12.35
C GLN A 925 -12.72 -9.63 11.11
N ILE A 926 -13.24 -9.03 10.04
CA ILE A 926 -13.60 -9.70 8.79
C ILE A 926 -12.41 -9.74 7.81
N GLN A 927 -11.23 -9.24 8.22
CA GLN A 927 -10.04 -9.19 7.37
C GLN A 927 -9.59 -10.58 6.91
N GLN A 928 -9.67 -11.62 7.75
CA GLN A 928 -9.30 -12.99 7.36
C GLN A 928 -10.27 -13.61 6.34
N ASP A 929 -11.57 -13.35 6.45
CA ASP A 929 -12.58 -13.87 5.51
C ASP A 929 -12.56 -13.11 4.17
N LEU A 930 -12.21 -11.82 4.20
CA LEU A 930 -12.10 -10.99 3.00
C LEU A 930 -10.71 -11.05 2.34
N GLU A 931 -9.63 -11.43 3.04
CA GLU A 931 -8.27 -11.58 2.47
C GLU A 931 -8.24 -12.46 1.21
N PRO A 932 -8.88 -13.65 1.19
CA PRO A 932 -8.95 -14.48 -0.02
C PRO A 932 -9.65 -13.78 -1.19
N VAL A 933 -10.74 -13.04 -0.93
CA VAL A 933 -11.51 -12.31 -1.96
C VAL A 933 -10.71 -11.11 -2.47
N ARG A 934 -10.08 -10.37 -1.56
CA ARG A 934 -9.17 -9.25 -1.79
C ARG A 934 -7.97 -9.68 -2.63
N TYR A 935 -7.29 -10.75 -2.23
CA TYR A 935 -6.16 -11.34 -2.95
C TYR A 935 -6.57 -11.91 -4.31
N LEU A 936 -7.78 -12.49 -4.46
CA LEU A 936 -8.31 -12.90 -5.77
C LEU A 936 -8.59 -11.71 -6.69
N LEU A 937 -9.21 -10.64 -6.18
CA LEU A 937 -9.43 -9.39 -6.93
C LEU A 937 -8.12 -8.72 -7.31
N GLU A 938 -7.15 -8.66 -6.41
CA GLU A 938 -5.84 -8.07 -6.66
C GLU A 938 -5.03 -8.89 -7.69
N ASN A 939 -5.01 -10.23 -7.56
CA ASN A 939 -4.40 -11.09 -8.58
C ASN A 939 -5.10 -10.94 -9.94
N LYS A 940 -6.43 -10.78 -9.96
CA LYS A 940 -7.18 -10.57 -11.20
C LYS A 940 -6.85 -9.22 -11.85
N LEU A 941 -6.84 -8.14 -11.07
CA LEU A 941 -6.42 -6.80 -11.52
C LEU A 941 -4.97 -6.76 -11.99
N ARG A 942 -4.04 -7.41 -11.27
CA ARG A 942 -2.65 -7.61 -11.72
C ARG A 942 -2.61 -8.40 -13.04
N SER A 943 -3.38 -9.49 -13.17
CA SER A 943 -3.41 -10.29 -14.41
C SER A 943 -3.98 -9.54 -15.62
N GLU A 944 -4.92 -8.61 -15.43
CA GLU A 944 -5.45 -7.79 -16.52
C GLU A 944 -4.56 -6.59 -16.85
N ASN A 945 -3.92 -5.96 -15.86
CA ASN A 945 -2.88 -4.95 -16.11
C ASN A 945 -1.69 -5.56 -16.89
N ASN A 946 -1.18 -6.73 -16.47
CA ASN A 946 -0.07 -7.40 -17.16
C ASN A 946 -0.44 -7.89 -18.58
N ARG A 947 -1.73 -8.04 -18.90
CA ARG A 947 -2.16 -8.30 -20.29
C ARG A 947 -2.10 -7.05 -21.15
N LEU A 948 -2.35 -5.85 -20.60
CA LEU A 948 -2.17 -4.60 -21.34
C LEU A 948 -0.69 -4.38 -21.71
N GLU A 949 0.26 -4.82 -20.88
CA GLU A 949 1.69 -4.80 -21.23
C GLU A 949 2.04 -5.80 -22.35
N MET A 950 1.38 -6.96 -22.42
CA MET A 950 1.57 -7.92 -23.52
C MET A 950 0.90 -7.50 -24.82
N ASP A 951 -0.35 -7.01 -24.78
CA ASP A 951 -1.13 -6.61 -25.96
C ASP A 951 -0.45 -5.44 -26.73
N VAL A 952 0.37 -4.62 -26.04
CA VAL A 952 1.21 -3.56 -26.65
C VAL A 952 2.44 -4.12 -27.40
N THR A 953 2.87 -5.36 -27.13
CA THR A 953 4.05 -5.98 -27.76
C THR A 953 3.75 -6.83 -29.00
N THR A 954 2.48 -6.91 -29.44
CA THR A 954 2.07 -7.70 -30.61
C THR A 954 1.24 -6.90 -31.62
N VAL A 955 1.83 -5.83 -32.16
CA VAL A 955 1.30 -5.10 -33.33
C VAL A 955 2.42 -4.85 -34.36
N GLU A 956 2.77 -5.90 -35.10
CA GLU A 956 3.37 -5.77 -36.44
C GLU A 956 2.46 -6.45 -37.47
N PRO A 957 2.38 -5.94 -38.72
CA PRO A 957 1.31 -6.30 -39.64
C PRO A 957 1.62 -7.57 -40.45
N THR A 958 0.69 -8.53 -40.45
CA THR A 958 0.72 -9.70 -41.35
C THR A 958 -0.49 -9.73 -42.29
N GLU A 959 -0.60 -8.74 -43.17
CA GLU A 959 -1.34 -8.93 -44.43
C GLU A 959 -0.44 -9.67 -45.42
N SER A 960 -0.68 -10.97 -45.63
CA SER A 960 -0.54 -11.67 -46.92
C SER A 960 -0.66 -13.21 -46.79
N LEU A 961 -1.06 -13.86 -47.89
CA LEU A 961 -0.90 -15.30 -48.18
C LEU A 961 -1.69 -16.32 -47.34
N LEU A 962 -3.02 -16.28 -47.49
CA LEU A 962 -3.87 -17.44 -47.85
C LEU A 962 -4.92 -16.91 -48.86
N SER A 963 -5.31 -17.56 -49.96
CA SER A 963 -4.85 -18.79 -50.63
C SER A 963 -4.60 -20.01 -49.74
#